data_AF-A0A9D8MJ04-F1
#
_entry.id   AF-A0A9D8MJ04-F1
#
_cell.length_a   1.000
_cell.length_b   1.000
_cell.length_c   1.000
_cell.angle_alpha   90.00
_cell.angle_beta   90.00
_cell.angle_gamma   90.00
#
_symmetry.space_group_name_H-M   'P 1'
#
loop_
_entity.id
_entity.type
_entity.pdbx_description
1 polymer ?
#
loop_
_entity_poly.entity_id
_entity_poly.type
_entity_poly.pdbx_seq_one_letter_code
_entity_poly.pdbx_strand_id
1 'polypeptide(L)'
;VPWDYDFNQLEFDGLFLANGPGDPEQCSKTVEHIRTFLASKQVRPCMGICLGNQLLARAAGAKTYKLKYGHRSHNQPVQRVGTTQCFITSQNHGYAVDASTLPDDWEPLFVNMNDGSNEGIRHKSNPWMSAQFHPEACSGPVDTEFLFDEFVSLVNKYTSKQVDKFFPRFALKASLRAERTSEQVDKLDDSANNLSTRLLVYSSTIKKVLLLGSGALKIGQAGEFDYSGAQALKALKEEGIHSVLINPNIATVQTSKDVADTVYFQPVTPEFVERVIEKERPDGILLSFGGQTALNCGVELYERGVLEKYGVKVLGTPVQTIIDTEDRDRFVKRLDEIGVKTIKSQACSTVEEVRRAAAELGFPVILRAAYALGGLGSGFCDNEEELLVQAEEAFSFSPQVLVEKSLRGWKEIEYEVVRDRYDNCITVCNMENLDPLGIHTGESIVVAPSQTLSNSEYHKLRALAIKIIRHIGIVGECNVQYALDPQSEDYRVIEVNARLSRSSALASKATGYPLAFVAAKLGLGYGLFDLKNSVTKTTSAFFEPALDYVVVKIPRWDLTKFQGVKRQLGSSMKSVGEVMAIGRTFEEALQKGLRMIGQGMHGFVENHVIKIQDIATALHEPTDMRIFVVSKALQIGYSVEQIHQLTMIDRWFLQKLKHIIDLDSQLKELSQLSEVFELMEPSELKEYLQSPEVFPLLHAAKTYGFSDFQIARAIGLEQYMKMEQAGLTVRKWRKMLGLVPIVNQIDTLAAEYPAQTNYLYLSYL
;
A
#
# COMPACT_ATOMS: atom_id res chain seq x y z
N VAL A 1 -38.00 -7.59 -9.45
CA VAL A 1 -38.86 -8.11 -10.54
C VAL A 1 -38.01 -8.36 -11.78
N PRO A 2 -38.44 -9.18 -12.76
CA PRO A 2 -37.77 -9.31 -14.05
C PRO A 2 -37.59 -7.95 -14.74
N TRP A 3 -36.58 -7.82 -15.60
CA TRP A 3 -36.18 -6.54 -16.20
C TRP A 3 -37.30 -5.89 -17.03
N ASP A 4 -38.14 -6.68 -17.70
CA ASP A 4 -39.25 -6.23 -18.55
C ASP A 4 -40.62 -6.26 -17.88
N TYR A 5 -40.68 -6.52 -16.56
CA TYR A 5 -41.92 -6.52 -15.81
C TYR A 5 -42.45 -5.09 -15.61
N ASP A 6 -43.77 -4.89 -15.79
CA ASP A 6 -44.42 -3.60 -15.50
C ASP A 6 -44.64 -3.44 -13.98
N PHE A 7 -43.62 -2.93 -13.31
CA PHE A 7 -43.66 -2.68 -11.87
C PHE A 7 -44.61 -1.56 -11.47
N ASN A 8 -45.14 -0.75 -12.40
CA ASN A 8 -46.08 0.33 -12.05
C ASN A 8 -47.41 -0.21 -11.50
N GLN A 9 -47.67 -1.51 -11.66
CA GLN A 9 -48.84 -2.20 -11.11
C GLN A 9 -48.65 -2.63 -9.64
N LEU A 10 -47.44 -2.46 -9.09
CA LEU A 10 -47.12 -2.84 -7.72
C LEU A 10 -47.22 -1.65 -6.77
N GLU A 11 -47.60 -1.93 -5.53
CA GLU A 11 -47.41 -1.01 -4.41
C GLU A 11 -46.00 -1.21 -3.83
N PHE A 12 -45.23 -0.13 -3.75
CA PHE A 12 -43.88 -0.11 -3.21
C PHE A 12 -43.48 1.30 -2.80
N ASP A 13 -42.55 1.39 -1.85
CA ASP A 13 -42.11 2.66 -1.25
C ASP A 13 -40.94 3.32 -2.00
N GLY A 14 -40.10 2.53 -2.70
CA GLY A 14 -38.96 3.03 -3.47
C GLY A 14 -38.59 2.09 -4.62
N LEU A 15 -38.06 2.66 -5.71
CA LEU A 15 -37.63 1.92 -6.90
C LEU A 15 -36.11 1.82 -6.94
N PHE A 16 -35.59 0.60 -6.86
CA PHE A 16 -34.17 0.34 -7.04
C PHE A 16 -33.91 -0.36 -8.38
N LEU A 17 -33.11 0.25 -9.25
CA LEU A 17 -32.71 -0.27 -10.55
C LEU A 17 -31.31 -0.87 -10.42
N ALA A 18 -31.24 -2.19 -10.35
CA ALA A 18 -29.99 -2.93 -10.22
C ALA A 18 -29.11 -2.86 -11.48
N ASN A 19 -27.88 -3.32 -11.35
CA ASN A 19 -26.95 -3.48 -12.45
C ASN A 19 -27.39 -4.57 -13.46
N GLY A 20 -26.66 -4.69 -14.56
CA GLY A 20 -26.87 -5.76 -15.55
C GLY A 20 -25.95 -5.64 -16.75
N PRO A 21 -25.85 -6.70 -17.59
CA PRO A 21 -25.05 -6.68 -18.80
C PRO A 21 -25.83 -6.10 -19.98
N GLY A 22 -25.12 -5.73 -21.04
CA GLY A 22 -25.69 -5.46 -22.35
C GLY A 22 -25.76 -3.99 -22.73
N ASP A 23 -26.36 -3.74 -23.89
CA ASP A 23 -26.59 -2.41 -24.41
C ASP A 23 -27.89 -1.85 -23.83
N PRO A 24 -27.88 -0.70 -23.12
CA PRO A 24 -29.08 -0.10 -22.56
C PRO A 24 -30.13 0.23 -23.64
N GLU A 25 -29.74 0.37 -24.91
CA GLU A 25 -30.68 0.57 -26.02
C GLU A 25 -31.67 -0.57 -26.21
N GLN A 26 -31.25 -1.80 -25.91
CA GLN A 26 -32.08 -3.01 -26.06
C GLN A 26 -33.15 -3.13 -24.96
N CYS A 27 -33.05 -2.34 -23.88
CA CYS A 27 -33.97 -2.39 -22.75
C CYS A 27 -35.19 -1.43 -22.89
N SER A 28 -35.73 -1.28 -24.10
CA SER A 28 -36.78 -0.30 -24.41
C SER A 28 -38.04 -0.43 -23.54
N LYS A 29 -38.50 -1.66 -23.28
CA LYS A 29 -39.65 -1.94 -22.39
C LYS A 29 -39.44 -1.38 -20.98
N THR A 30 -38.28 -1.66 -20.37
CA THR A 30 -37.93 -1.17 -19.03
C THR A 30 -37.86 0.35 -18.99
N VAL A 31 -37.25 0.95 -20.02
CA VAL A 31 -37.18 2.42 -20.14
C VAL A 31 -38.59 3.03 -20.18
N GLU A 32 -39.55 2.41 -20.85
CA GLU A 32 -40.94 2.89 -20.87
C GLU A 32 -41.63 2.76 -19.50
N HIS A 33 -41.40 1.65 -18.79
CA HIS A 33 -41.91 1.48 -17.43
C HIS A 33 -41.31 2.52 -16.46
N ILE A 34 -40.01 2.82 -16.57
CA ILE A 34 -39.37 3.87 -15.78
C ILE A 34 -39.92 5.24 -16.17
N ARG A 35 -40.12 5.53 -17.47
CA ARG A 35 -40.72 6.80 -17.92
C ARG A 35 -42.12 7.01 -17.34
N THR A 36 -42.93 5.94 -17.30
CA THR A 36 -44.25 5.95 -16.65
C THR A 36 -44.13 6.27 -15.16
N PHE A 37 -43.14 5.68 -14.47
CA PHE A 37 -42.85 5.97 -13.07
C PHE A 37 -42.46 7.44 -12.84
N LEU A 38 -41.57 7.99 -13.68
CA LEU A 38 -41.12 9.40 -13.58
C LEU A 38 -42.26 10.39 -13.84
N ALA A 39 -43.25 10.03 -14.66
CA ALA A 39 -44.43 10.84 -14.94
C ALA A 39 -45.52 10.76 -13.85
N SER A 40 -45.36 9.89 -12.84
CA SER A 40 -46.36 9.71 -11.78
C SER A 40 -46.50 10.94 -10.89
N LYS A 41 -47.74 11.24 -10.48
CA LYS A 41 -48.02 12.26 -9.44
C LYS A 41 -47.46 11.87 -8.07
N GLN A 42 -47.29 10.57 -7.83
CA GLN A 42 -46.75 10.04 -6.59
C GLN A 42 -45.23 9.91 -6.73
N VAL A 43 -44.51 10.96 -6.33
CA VAL A 43 -43.04 11.05 -6.41
C VAL A 43 -42.40 10.15 -5.36
N ARG A 44 -42.05 8.92 -5.77
CA ARG A 44 -41.35 7.94 -4.94
C ARG A 44 -39.82 8.02 -5.16
N PRO A 45 -39.00 7.72 -4.14
CA PRO A 45 -37.54 7.61 -4.30
C PRO A 45 -37.13 6.59 -5.36
N CYS A 46 -36.08 6.92 -6.12
CA CYS A 46 -35.48 6.03 -7.10
C CYS A 46 -33.96 6.08 -7.05
N MET A 47 -33.32 4.91 -7.07
CA MET A 47 -31.87 4.78 -7.19
C MET A 47 -31.52 3.80 -8.31
N GLY A 48 -30.62 4.19 -9.21
CA GLY A 48 -30.08 3.30 -10.24
C GLY A 48 -28.59 3.04 -10.10
N ILE A 49 -28.16 1.79 -10.34
CA ILE A 49 -26.75 1.38 -10.28
C ILE A 49 -26.31 0.79 -11.63
N CYS A 50 -25.18 1.24 -12.16
CA CYS A 50 -24.57 0.76 -13.40
C CYS A 50 -25.54 0.79 -14.60
N LEU A 51 -26.09 -0.35 -15.02
CA LEU A 51 -27.16 -0.36 -16.04
C LEU A 51 -28.37 0.47 -15.59
N GLY A 52 -28.71 0.46 -14.30
CA GLY A 52 -29.75 1.31 -13.73
C GLY A 52 -29.52 2.80 -13.93
N ASN A 53 -28.26 3.29 -13.89
CA ASN A 53 -27.91 4.68 -14.24
C ASN A 53 -28.30 4.98 -15.69
N GLN A 54 -27.92 4.08 -16.61
CA GLN A 54 -28.15 4.22 -18.03
C GLN A 54 -29.65 4.18 -18.36
N LEU A 55 -30.40 3.25 -17.78
CA LEU A 55 -31.85 3.13 -17.99
C LEU A 55 -32.61 4.32 -17.43
N LEU A 56 -32.24 4.81 -16.23
CA LEU A 56 -32.83 6.01 -15.64
C LEU A 56 -32.58 7.25 -16.51
N ALA A 57 -31.34 7.43 -16.97
CA ALA A 57 -30.97 8.53 -17.86
C ALA A 57 -31.74 8.50 -19.19
N ARG A 58 -31.88 7.31 -19.80
CA ARG A 58 -32.68 7.13 -21.03
C ARG A 58 -34.16 7.38 -20.81
N ALA A 59 -34.70 7.00 -19.65
CA ALA A 59 -36.10 7.28 -19.31
C ALA A 59 -36.34 8.79 -19.12
N ALA A 60 -35.37 9.50 -18.55
CA ALA A 60 -35.35 10.96 -18.45
C ALA A 60 -35.20 11.67 -19.80
N GLY A 61 -34.65 11.00 -20.81
CA GLY A 61 -34.50 11.52 -22.19
C GLY A 61 -33.06 11.70 -22.66
N ALA A 62 -32.07 11.31 -21.85
CA ALA A 62 -30.67 11.36 -22.22
C ALA A 62 -30.27 10.22 -23.18
N LYS A 63 -29.16 10.39 -23.87
CA LYS A 63 -28.55 9.36 -24.72
C LYS A 63 -27.50 8.54 -23.95
N THR A 64 -27.25 7.34 -24.45
CA THR A 64 -26.17 6.46 -24.02
C THR A 64 -25.26 6.14 -25.20
N TYR A 65 -23.99 5.90 -24.94
CA TYR A 65 -23.01 5.56 -25.99
C TYR A 65 -22.05 4.47 -25.50
N LYS A 66 -21.46 3.75 -26.45
CA LYS A 66 -20.45 2.73 -26.16
C LYS A 66 -19.10 3.39 -25.92
N LEU A 67 -18.46 3.10 -24.79
CA LEU A 67 -17.11 3.55 -24.50
C LEU A 67 -16.11 2.87 -25.44
N LYS A 68 -15.04 3.61 -25.81
CA LYS A 68 -13.92 3.02 -26.56
C LYS A 68 -13.21 1.96 -25.71
N TYR A 69 -12.97 2.28 -24.44
CA TYR A 69 -12.47 1.37 -23.42
C TYR A 69 -13.44 1.42 -22.25
N GLY A 70 -14.02 0.27 -21.88
CA GLY A 70 -14.95 0.21 -20.76
C GLY A 70 -14.20 0.27 -19.43
N HIS A 71 -14.81 0.88 -18.41
CA HIS A 71 -14.26 0.92 -17.06
C HIS A 71 -14.48 -0.42 -16.36
N ARG A 72 -13.38 -1.12 -16.06
CA ARG A 72 -13.38 -2.50 -15.55
C ARG A 72 -12.26 -2.71 -14.53
N SER A 73 -12.43 -2.17 -13.33
CA SER A 73 -11.46 -2.33 -12.25
C SER A 73 -12.06 -1.95 -10.89
N HIS A 74 -11.27 -2.11 -9.82
CA HIS A 74 -11.60 -1.71 -8.45
C HIS A 74 -10.95 -0.40 -8.02
N ASN A 75 -10.25 0.28 -8.93
CA ASN A 75 -9.47 1.48 -8.65
C ASN A 75 -9.97 2.72 -9.43
N GLN A 76 -11.22 2.71 -9.92
CA GLN A 76 -11.75 3.80 -10.73
C GLN A 76 -12.06 5.04 -9.87
N PRO A 77 -11.43 6.19 -10.17
CA PRO A 77 -11.62 7.39 -9.39
C PRO A 77 -12.80 8.22 -9.90
N VAL A 78 -13.73 8.50 -8.99
CA VAL A 78 -14.89 9.34 -9.28
C VAL A 78 -14.92 10.56 -8.36
N GLN A 79 -15.27 11.72 -8.92
CA GLN A 79 -15.47 12.94 -8.15
C GLN A 79 -16.96 13.27 -8.09
N ARG A 80 -17.44 13.69 -6.91
CA ARG A 80 -18.79 14.25 -6.78
C ARG A 80 -18.81 15.64 -7.38
N VAL A 81 -19.68 15.85 -8.36
CA VAL A 81 -19.72 17.09 -9.14
C VAL A 81 -20.01 18.28 -8.22
N GLY A 82 -19.22 19.35 -8.37
CA GLY A 82 -19.34 20.57 -7.57
C GLY A 82 -18.78 20.49 -6.14
N THR A 83 -18.06 19.42 -5.78
CA THR A 83 -17.40 19.29 -4.48
C THR A 83 -15.94 18.83 -4.63
N THR A 84 -15.20 18.84 -3.53
CA THR A 84 -13.82 18.30 -3.46
C THR A 84 -13.79 16.81 -3.09
N GLN A 85 -14.96 16.15 -2.96
CA GLN A 85 -15.04 14.76 -2.52
C GLN A 85 -14.81 13.81 -3.69
N CYS A 86 -13.85 12.91 -3.50
CA CYS A 86 -13.48 11.88 -4.45
C CYS A 86 -13.59 10.49 -3.80
N PHE A 87 -13.90 9.48 -4.60
CA PHE A 87 -14.11 8.11 -4.17
C PHE A 87 -13.43 7.13 -5.13
N ILE A 88 -12.87 6.05 -4.59
CA ILE A 88 -12.40 4.93 -5.39
C ILE A 88 -13.55 3.93 -5.51
N THR A 89 -13.81 3.45 -6.72
CA THR A 89 -15.01 2.67 -7.01
C THR A 89 -14.71 1.41 -7.81
N SER A 90 -15.57 0.40 -7.62
CA SER A 90 -15.66 -0.77 -8.49
C SER A 90 -16.54 -0.48 -9.69
N GLN A 91 -16.04 -0.77 -10.89
CA GLN A 91 -16.77 -0.57 -12.13
C GLN A 91 -16.63 -1.76 -13.07
N ASN A 92 -17.70 -2.07 -13.80
CA ASN A 92 -17.68 -3.06 -14.86
C ASN A 92 -18.75 -2.76 -15.92
N HIS A 93 -18.51 -1.74 -16.75
CA HIS A 93 -19.43 -1.36 -17.83
C HIS A 93 -18.69 -0.97 -19.12
N GLY A 94 -19.41 -1.06 -20.24
CA GLY A 94 -18.92 -0.67 -21.57
C GLY A 94 -19.72 0.44 -22.24
N TYR A 95 -20.77 0.93 -21.57
CA TYR A 95 -21.63 2.02 -22.03
C TYR A 95 -21.66 3.11 -20.98
N ALA A 96 -21.84 4.36 -21.41
CA ALA A 96 -21.92 5.52 -20.52
C ALA A 96 -23.08 6.42 -20.95
N VAL A 97 -23.53 7.26 -20.01
CA VAL A 97 -24.53 8.31 -20.27
C VAL A 97 -23.84 9.52 -20.88
N ASP A 98 -24.43 10.08 -21.94
CA ASP A 98 -24.01 11.37 -22.49
C ASP A 98 -24.62 12.51 -21.65
N ALA A 99 -23.83 13.01 -20.70
CA ALA A 99 -24.24 14.08 -19.80
C ALA A 99 -24.67 15.37 -20.51
N SER A 100 -24.20 15.63 -21.73
CA SER A 100 -24.58 16.83 -22.50
C SER A 100 -26.02 16.77 -23.02
N THR A 101 -26.64 15.58 -22.99
CA THR A 101 -28.01 15.33 -23.45
C THR A 101 -29.01 15.22 -22.30
N LEU A 102 -28.57 15.43 -21.05
CA LEU A 102 -29.47 15.46 -19.91
C LEU A 102 -30.44 16.64 -20.04
N PRO A 103 -31.74 16.45 -19.77
CA PRO A 103 -32.69 17.56 -19.73
C PRO A 103 -32.43 18.50 -18.53
N ASP A 104 -32.98 19.71 -18.58
CA ASP A 104 -32.67 20.81 -17.65
C ASP A 104 -33.01 20.53 -16.17
N ASP A 105 -33.90 19.59 -15.89
CA ASP A 105 -34.29 19.13 -14.56
C ASP A 105 -33.34 18.06 -13.97
N TRP A 106 -32.37 17.59 -14.77
CA TRP A 106 -31.33 16.65 -14.37
C TRP A 106 -29.94 17.29 -14.37
N GLU A 107 -29.04 16.70 -13.60
CA GLU A 107 -27.63 17.07 -13.61
C GLU A 107 -26.73 15.87 -13.28
N PRO A 108 -25.46 15.89 -13.74
CA PRO A 108 -24.46 14.92 -13.30
C PRO A 108 -24.25 14.97 -11.78
N LEU A 109 -24.23 13.80 -11.15
CA LEU A 109 -23.92 13.65 -9.73
C LEU A 109 -22.45 13.28 -9.51
N PHE A 110 -21.91 12.40 -10.34
CA PHE A 110 -20.51 11.97 -10.31
C PHE A 110 -19.88 12.03 -11.71
N VAL A 111 -18.56 12.20 -11.76
CA VAL A 111 -17.76 12.20 -12.98
C VAL A 111 -16.49 11.38 -12.80
N ASN A 112 -16.08 10.65 -13.84
CA ASN A 112 -14.82 9.90 -13.84
C ASN A 112 -13.65 10.88 -13.93
N MET A 113 -12.68 10.76 -13.03
CA MET A 113 -11.55 11.70 -12.98
C MET A 113 -10.50 11.45 -14.07
N ASN A 114 -10.53 10.29 -14.74
CA ASN A 114 -9.55 9.94 -15.76
C ASN A 114 -9.98 10.37 -17.16
N ASP A 115 -11.26 10.22 -17.52
CA ASP A 115 -11.75 10.50 -18.89
C ASP A 115 -12.95 11.46 -18.96
N GLY A 116 -13.50 11.88 -17.81
CA GLY A 116 -14.60 12.83 -17.73
C GLY A 116 -15.99 12.23 -18.05
N SER A 117 -16.13 10.91 -18.17
CA SER A 117 -17.44 10.28 -18.40
C SER A 117 -18.40 10.48 -17.23
N ASN A 118 -19.71 10.41 -17.50
CA ASN A 118 -20.72 10.44 -16.44
C ASN A 118 -20.62 9.20 -15.55
N GLU A 119 -20.66 9.42 -14.23
CA GLU A 119 -20.60 8.36 -13.23
C GLU A 119 -21.86 8.28 -12.35
N GLY A 120 -22.93 8.95 -12.76
CA GLY A 120 -24.17 9.06 -12.01
C GLY A 120 -24.89 10.37 -12.30
N ILE A 121 -26.21 10.37 -12.14
CA ILE A 121 -27.07 11.54 -12.36
C ILE A 121 -28.00 11.73 -11.18
N ARG A 122 -28.55 12.94 -11.04
CA ARG A 122 -29.65 13.22 -10.11
C ARG A 122 -30.65 14.19 -10.71
N HIS A 123 -31.89 14.10 -10.24
CA HIS A 123 -32.89 15.14 -10.50
C HIS A 123 -32.68 16.32 -9.55
N LYS A 124 -32.93 17.54 -10.01
CA LYS A 124 -32.71 18.78 -9.23
C LYS A 124 -33.69 18.93 -8.06
N SER A 125 -34.88 18.34 -8.16
CA SER A 125 -35.97 18.46 -7.17
C SER A 125 -36.66 17.16 -6.75
N ASN A 126 -36.44 16.04 -7.43
CA ASN A 126 -37.11 14.77 -7.12
C ASN A 126 -36.09 13.84 -6.46
N PRO A 127 -36.52 12.87 -5.63
CA PRO A 127 -35.63 11.95 -4.90
C PRO A 127 -35.09 10.84 -5.81
N TRP A 128 -34.55 11.22 -6.97
CA TRP A 128 -34.04 10.31 -7.99
C TRP A 128 -32.55 10.54 -8.18
N MET A 129 -31.77 9.49 -8.05
CA MET A 129 -30.33 9.52 -8.21
C MET A 129 -29.80 8.22 -8.78
N SER A 130 -28.55 8.22 -9.22
CA SER A 130 -27.89 7.01 -9.69
C SER A 130 -26.37 7.11 -9.53
N ALA A 131 -25.74 5.94 -9.61
CA ALA A 131 -24.30 5.77 -9.75
C ALA A 131 -24.03 4.81 -10.92
N GLN A 132 -23.02 5.10 -11.73
CA GLN A 132 -22.60 4.22 -12.83
C GLN A 132 -21.67 3.10 -12.33
N PHE A 133 -20.99 3.34 -11.21
CA PHE A 133 -20.20 2.36 -10.46
C PHE A 133 -21.06 1.48 -9.56
N HIS A 134 -20.42 0.57 -8.81
CA HIS A 134 -21.04 -0.45 -7.96
C HIS A 134 -20.79 -0.18 -6.45
N PRO A 135 -21.63 0.62 -5.78
CA PRO A 135 -21.58 0.83 -4.33
C PRO A 135 -21.66 -0.44 -3.48
N GLU A 136 -22.28 -1.49 -4.01
CA GLU A 136 -22.38 -2.81 -3.36
C GLU A 136 -21.03 -3.54 -3.27
N ALA A 137 -20.04 -3.11 -4.06
CA ALA A 137 -18.73 -3.73 -4.19
C ALA A 137 -18.83 -5.25 -4.45
N CYS A 138 -18.00 -6.06 -3.77
CA CYS A 138 -17.95 -7.53 -3.89
C CYS A 138 -17.61 -8.02 -5.33
N SER A 139 -16.44 -7.72 -5.88
CA SER A 139 -15.18 -7.28 -5.23
C SER A 139 -14.92 -5.77 -5.33
N GLY A 140 -13.95 -5.29 -4.54
CA GLY A 140 -13.48 -3.89 -4.55
C GLY A 140 -13.89 -3.03 -3.34
N PRO A 141 -13.59 -1.72 -3.36
CA PRO A 141 -13.70 -0.83 -2.21
C PRO A 141 -15.15 -0.54 -1.81
N VAL A 142 -15.38 -0.40 -0.50
CA VAL A 142 -16.69 -0.09 0.11
C VAL A 142 -16.88 1.41 0.38
N ASP A 143 -16.12 2.26 -0.31
CA ASP A 143 -16.03 3.70 -0.02
C ASP A 143 -17.33 4.47 -0.33
N THR A 144 -18.23 3.86 -1.10
CA THR A 144 -19.49 4.45 -1.56
C THR A 144 -20.75 3.77 -1.03
N GLU A 145 -20.64 2.88 -0.04
CA GLU A 145 -21.79 2.17 0.56
C GLU A 145 -22.85 3.13 1.13
N PHE A 146 -22.42 4.33 1.56
CA PHE A 146 -23.31 5.40 2.06
C PHE A 146 -24.43 5.79 1.08
N LEU A 147 -24.32 5.49 -0.21
CA LEU A 147 -25.38 5.74 -1.19
C LEU A 147 -26.64 4.90 -0.89
N PHE A 148 -26.48 3.70 -0.33
CA PHE A 148 -27.61 2.91 0.16
C PHE A 148 -28.27 3.55 1.38
N ASP A 149 -27.48 4.08 2.32
CA ASP A 149 -28.00 4.82 3.47
C ASP A 149 -28.77 6.07 3.03
N GLU A 150 -28.25 6.82 2.04
CA GLU A 150 -28.94 7.96 1.44
C GLU A 150 -30.28 7.53 0.83
N PHE A 151 -30.30 6.42 0.06
CA PHE A 151 -31.54 5.91 -0.55
C PHE A 151 -32.56 5.44 0.50
N VAL A 152 -32.15 4.67 1.50
CA VAL A 152 -33.02 4.22 2.60
C VAL A 152 -33.57 5.41 3.39
N SER A 153 -32.75 6.45 3.62
CA SER A 153 -33.21 7.69 4.24
C SER A 153 -34.31 8.38 3.43
N LEU A 154 -34.18 8.43 2.10
CA LEU A 154 -35.22 8.97 1.21
C LEU A 154 -36.52 8.17 1.30
N VAL A 155 -36.43 6.83 1.29
CA VAL A 155 -37.60 5.95 1.44
C VAL A 155 -38.31 6.17 2.78
N ASN A 156 -37.56 6.24 3.89
CA ASN A 156 -38.14 6.48 5.22
C ASN A 156 -38.81 7.85 5.35
N LYS A 157 -38.26 8.90 4.72
CA LYS A 157 -38.89 10.23 4.69
C LYS A 157 -40.17 10.24 3.87
N TYR A 158 -40.19 9.49 2.77
CA TYR A 158 -41.36 9.31 1.93
C TYR A 158 -42.51 8.61 2.68
N THR A 159 -42.24 7.47 3.31
CA THR A 159 -43.25 6.67 4.04
C THR A 159 -43.82 7.40 5.25
N SER A 160 -43.01 8.20 5.94
CA SER A 160 -43.43 9.00 7.10
C SER A 160 -44.23 10.28 6.75
N LYS A 161 -44.53 10.53 5.47
CA LYS A 161 -45.25 11.73 4.97
C LYS A 161 -44.65 13.06 5.45
N GLN A 162 -43.34 13.09 5.74
CA GLN A 162 -42.62 14.32 6.10
C GLN A 162 -42.30 15.15 4.85
N VAL A 163 -43.32 15.46 4.05
CA VAL A 163 -43.22 16.07 2.73
C VAL A 163 -42.61 17.49 2.79
N ASP A 164 -42.87 18.24 3.87
CA ASP A 164 -42.37 19.62 4.02
C ASP A 164 -40.89 19.73 4.45
N LYS A 165 -40.23 18.61 4.72
CA LYS A 165 -38.77 18.54 4.96
C LYS A 165 -38.02 17.87 3.81
N PHE A 166 -38.64 17.77 2.63
CA PHE A 166 -38.01 17.15 1.46
C PHE A 166 -36.68 17.82 1.09
N PHE A 167 -36.56 19.15 1.30
CA PHE A 167 -35.37 19.90 0.87
C PHE A 167 -35.09 21.13 1.74
N PRO A 168 -34.25 21.08 2.78
CA PRO A 168 -33.20 22.09 2.80
C PRO A 168 -32.34 21.81 1.56
N ARG A 169 -31.88 22.86 0.86
CA ARG A 169 -30.79 22.77 -0.11
C ARG A 169 -29.89 21.56 0.23
N PHE A 170 -29.81 20.54 -0.63
CA PHE A 170 -28.67 19.60 -0.65
C PHE A 170 -27.40 20.37 -1.11
N ALA A 171 -27.22 21.58 -0.58
CA ALA A 171 -26.00 22.34 -0.62
C ALA A 171 -25.12 21.75 0.45
N LEU A 172 -24.00 21.14 0.06
CA LEU A 172 -22.68 21.47 0.58
C LEU A 172 -22.48 21.53 2.12
N LYS A 173 -23.38 20.96 2.93
CA LYS A 173 -23.36 21.06 4.41
C LYS A 173 -22.99 19.77 5.11
N ALA A 174 -22.57 18.74 4.36
CA ALA A 174 -21.91 17.57 4.93
C ALA A 174 -20.38 17.70 5.03
N SER A 175 -19.77 18.83 4.61
CA SER A 175 -18.30 18.97 4.54
C SER A 175 -17.73 20.20 5.25
N LEU A 176 -18.53 20.97 6.01
CA LEU A 176 -18.05 22.16 6.75
C LEU A 176 -17.92 21.95 8.26
N ARG A 177 -17.95 20.70 8.74
CA ARG A 177 -17.55 20.35 10.12
C ARG A 177 -16.09 19.86 10.15
N ALA A 178 -15.20 20.72 9.68
CA ALA A 178 -13.81 20.73 10.11
C ALA A 178 -13.49 22.20 10.42
N GLU A 179 -13.58 22.53 11.71
CA GLU A 179 -13.03 23.71 12.38
C GLU A 179 -13.20 25.07 11.69
N ARG A 180 -14.33 25.73 11.98
CA ARG A 180 -14.38 27.20 12.03
C ARG A 180 -14.32 27.63 13.49
N THR A 181 -13.15 28.06 13.96
CA THR A 181 -13.10 29.05 15.02
C THR A 181 -13.53 30.39 14.42
N SER A 182 -14.48 31.01 15.11
CA SER A 182 -15.16 32.23 14.74
C SER A 182 -14.25 33.45 14.83
N GLU A 183 -14.31 34.28 13.79
CA GLU A 183 -14.24 35.75 13.76
C GLU A 183 -13.29 36.26 12.65
N GLN A 184 -13.84 37.14 11.80
CA GLN A 184 -13.19 37.88 10.69
C GLN A 184 -13.08 37.23 9.31
N VAL A 185 -14.19 36.91 8.63
CA VAL A 185 -14.29 37.14 7.16
C VAL A 185 -15.76 37.32 6.76
N ASP A 186 -16.34 38.49 7.04
CA ASP A 186 -17.53 38.96 6.35
C ASP A 186 -17.18 40.27 5.64
N LYS A 187 -16.91 40.15 4.33
CA LYS A 187 -16.91 41.17 3.26
C LYS A 187 -15.88 40.82 2.19
N LEU A 188 -16.14 39.80 1.37
CA LEU A 188 -15.53 39.67 0.05
C LEU A 188 -16.58 39.16 -0.93
N ASP A 189 -16.58 39.80 -2.08
CA ASP A 189 -17.61 39.99 -3.09
C ASP A 189 -18.11 38.69 -3.79
N ASP A 190 -19.38 38.68 -4.21
CA ASP A 190 -20.15 37.55 -4.76
C ASP A 190 -19.76 37.17 -6.22
N SER A 191 -18.58 37.56 -6.70
CA SER A 191 -18.14 37.36 -8.08
C SER A 191 -17.05 36.28 -8.29
N ALA A 192 -16.62 35.57 -7.23
CA ALA A 192 -15.55 34.57 -7.30
C ALA A 192 -16.05 33.12 -7.20
N ASN A 193 -16.74 32.63 -8.23
CA ASN A 193 -17.25 31.25 -8.29
C ASN A 193 -16.27 30.22 -8.91
N ASN A 194 -14.99 30.56 -9.06
CA ASN A 194 -13.97 29.64 -9.58
C ASN A 194 -13.16 29.01 -8.44
N LEU A 195 -13.23 27.68 -8.31
CA LEU A 195 -12.49 26.86 -7.34
C LEU A 195 -10.97 27.13 -7.42
N SER A 196 -10.46 27.39 -8.63
CA SER A 196 -9.07 27.77 -8.92
C SER A 196 -8.61 29.05 -8.20
N THR A 197 -9.53 29.99 -7.96
CA THR A 197 -9.22 31.27 -7.31
C THR A 197 -9.05 31.14 -5.79
N ARG A 198 -9.73 30.19 -5.13
CA ARG A 198 -9.55 29.92 -3.68
C ARG A 198 -8.26 29.16 -3.38
N LEU A 199 -7.82 28.27 -4.29
CA LEU A 199 -6.59 27.48 -4.17
C LEU A 199 -5.32 28.33 -4.30
N LEU A 200 -5.33 29.36 -5.16
CA LEU A 200 -4.24 30.33 -5.26
C LEU A 200 -4.00 31.12 -3.95
N VAL A 201 -5.00 31.23 -3.08
CA VAL A 201 -4.89 32.02 -1.84
C VAL A 201 -4.07 31.31 -0.75
N TYR A 202 -4.04 29.97 -0.69
CA TYR A 202 -3.23 29.26 0.33
C TYR A 202 -1.76 29.11 -0.10
N SER A 203 -1.53 28.72 -1.37
CA SER A 203 -0.20 28.65 -1.98
C SER A 203 0.50 30.02 -2.01
N SER A 204 -0.23 31.12 -2.22
CA SER A 204 0.35 32.47 -2.27
C SER A 204 0.96 33.00 -0.95
N THR A 205 0.82 32.28 0.17
CA THR A 205 1.39 32.70 1.47
C THR A 205 2.71 32.05 1.85
N ILE A 206 3.04 30.85 1.33
CA ILE A 206 4.27 30.13 1.67
C ILE A 206 5.32 30.39 0.59
N LYS A 207 6.38 31.12 0.92
CA LYS A 207 7.44 31.48 -0.02
C LYS A 207 8.77 30.80 0.29
N LYS A 208 9.01 30.47 1.55
CA LYS A 208 10.21 29.77 2.00
C LYS A 208 9.86 28.60 2.91
N VAL A 209 10.40 27.41 2.60
CA VAL A 209 10.17 26.18 3.38
C VAL A 209 11.48 25.59 3.84
N LEU A 210 11.52 25.23 5.13
CA LEU A 210 12.60 24.47 5.75
C LEU A 210 12.29 22.97 5.69
N LEU A 211 13.22 22.19 5.15
CA LEU A 211 13.18 20.73 5.16
C LEU A 211 14.27 20.20 6.09
N LEU A 212 13.88 19.32 7.02
CA LEU A 212 14.83 18.61 7.89
C LEU A 212 15.19 17.26 7.26
N GLY A 213 16.47 17.08 6.95
CA GLY A 213 17.01 15.81 6.46
C GLY A 213 17.18 14.77 7.58
N SER A 214 17.55 13.55 7.20
CA SER A 214 17.68 12.43 8.14
C SER A 214 18.97 12.40 8.96
N GLY A 215 19.98 13.19 8.59
CA GLY A 215 21.30 13.09 9.20
C GLY A 215 22.06 11.84 8.77
N ALA A 216 22.82 11.24 9.69
CA ALA A 216 23.66 10.10 9.38
C ALA A 216 22.84 8.84 9.06
N LEU A 217 23.30 8.06 8.07
CA LEU A 217 22.73 6.75 7.78
C LEU A 217 23.05 5.80 8.93
N LYS A 218 22.01 5.14 9.46
CA LYS A 218 22.10 4.16 10.54
C LYS A 218 21.14 3.02 10.28
N ILE A 219 21.35 1.88 10.93
CA ILE A 219 20.38 0.76 10.85
C ILE A 219 19.00 1.27 11.26
N GLY A 220 18.00 0.98 10.45
CA GLY A 220 16.62 1.47 10.62
C GLY A 220 16.32 2.83 10.00
N GLN A 221 17.34 3.63 9.63
CA GLN A 221 17.17 4.95 9.01
C GLN A 221 18.26 5.20 7.96
N ALA A 222 17.98 4.82 6.71
CA ALA A 222 18.97 4.79 5.63
C ALA A 222 18.62 5.76 4.48
N GLY A 223 18.90 5.34 3.24
CA GLY A 223 18.80 6.18 2.03
C GLY A 223 17.37 6.51 1.60
N GLU A 224 16.35 5.89 2.19
CA GLU A 224 14.93 6.16 1.92
C GLU A 224 14.58 7.64 2.16
N PHE A 225 15.26 8.29 3.10
CA PHE A 225 15.05 9.70 3.45
C PHE A 225 15.84 10.66 2.57
N ASP A 226 16.92 10.19 1.94
CA ASP A 226 17.58 10.95 0.87
C ASP A 226 16.67 11.04 -0.36
N TYR A 227 16.09 9.90 -0.77
CA TYR A 227 15.07 9.85 -1.81
C TYR A 227 13.86 10.73 -1.47
N SER A 228 13.28 10.55 -0.28
CA SER A 228 12.09 11.28 0.17
C SER A 228 12.32 12.79 0.24
N GLY A 229 13.43 13.22 0.85
CA GLY A 229 13.79 14.62 0.93
C GLY A 229 14.01 15.25 -0.45
N ALA A 230 14.70 14.56 -1.35
CA ALA A 230 14.89 15.04 -2.73
C ALA A 230 13.57 15.17 -3.50
N GLN A 231 12.60 14.27 -3.30
CA GLN A 231 11.27 14.40 -3.90
C GLN A 231 10.48 15.59 -3.33
N ALA A 232 10.60 15.86 -2.04
CA ALA A 232 9.98 17.04 -1.42
C ALA A 232 10.57 18.34 -1.97
N LEU A 233 11.90 18.43 -2.07
CA LEU A 233 12.60 19.59 -2.66
C LEU A 233 12.18 19.80 -4.12
N LYS A 234 12.04 18.72 -4.90
CA LYS A 234 11.49 18.79 -6.26
C LYS A 234 10.07 19.35 -6.27
N ALA A 235 9.19 18.91 -5.37
CA ALA A 235 7.83 19.41 -5.28
C ALA A 235 7.79 20.91 -4.94
N LEU A 236 8.62 21.38 -4.00
CA LEU A 236 8.77 22.80 -3.65
C LEU A 236 9.27 23.64 -4.83
N LYS A 237 10.28 23.14 -5.55
CA LYS A 237 10.86 23.81 -6.72
C LYS A 237 9.86 24.00 -7.84
N GLU A 238 9.01 23.01 -8.10
CA GLU A 238 7.93 23.11 -9.09
C GLU A 238 6.89 24.18 -8.74
N GLU A 239 6.71 24.48 -7.45
CA GLU A 239 5.82 25.54 -6.96
C GLU A 239 6.52 26.90 -6.84
N GLY A 240 7.80 26.99 -7.20
CA GLY A 240 8.59 28.22 -7.06
C GLY A 240 8.86 28.64 -5.61
N ILE A 241 8.81 27.70 -4.67
CA ILE A 241 9.03 27.94 -3.24
C ILE A 241 10.52 27.81 -2.93
N HIS A 242 11.10 28.80 -2.25
CA HIS A 242 12.50 28.78 -1.82
C HIS A 242 12.73 27.71 -0.76
N SER A 243 13.64 26.78 -1.03
CA SER A 243 13.92 25.63 -0.19
C SER A 243 15.18 25.82 0.66
N VAL A 244 15.05 25.59 1.96
CA VAL A 244 16.18 25.51 2.90
C VAL A 244 16.28 24.08 3.40
N LEU A 245 17.42 23.43 3.24
CA LEU A 245 17.67 22.08 3.73
C LEU A 245 18.67 22.12 4.89
N ILE A 246 18.39 21.42 5.98
CA ILE A 246 19.38 21.07 7.01
C ILE A 246 19.66 19.57 6.93
N ASN A 247 20.89 19.20 6.58
CA ASN A 247 21.35 17.82 6.64
C ASN A 247 22.87 17.76 6.83
N PRO A 248 23.39 17.17 7.93
CA PRO A 248 24.83 17.02 8.13
C PRO A 248 25.48 15.98 7.21
N ASN A 249 24.70 15.11 6.56
CA ASN A 249 25.24 14.05 5.71
C ASN A 249 25.61 14.57 4.31
N ILE A 250 26.91 14.79 4.11
CA ILE A 250 27.52 15.27 2.86
C ILE A 250 27.41 14.29 1.69
N ALA A 251 27.06 13.02 1.94
CA ALA A 251 27.03 11.96 0.93
C ALA A 251 25.60 11.68 0.42
N THR A 252 24.74 12.71 0.35
CA THR A 252 23.33 12.58 -0.03
C THR A 252 23.03 13.34 -1.32
N VAL A 253 22.09 12.81 -2.12
CA VAL A 253 21.62 13.47 -3.34
C VAL A 253 20.89 14.76 -2.99
N GLN A 254 20.13 14.81 -1.90
CA GLN A 254 19.43 16.03 -1.47
C GLN A 254 20.37 17.21 -1.15
N THR A 255 21.64 16.96 -0.80
CA THR A 255 22.65 18.04 -0.58
C THR A 255 23.46 18.37 -1.83
N SER A 256 23.16 17.73 -2.97
CA SER A 256 23.79 18.06 -4.24
C SER A 256 23.39 19.45 -4.73
N LYS A 257 24.27 20.04 -5.55
CA LYS A 257 24.03 21.36 -6.15
C LYS A 257 22.71 21.37 -6.94
N ASP A 258 21.97 22.47 -6.85
CA ASP A 258 20.73 22.74 -7.57
C ASP A 258 19.50 21.89 -7.16
N VAL A 259 19.62 21.06 -6.11
CA VAL A 259 18.49 20.31 -5.54
C VAL A 259 17.70 21.14 -4.51
N ALA A 260 18.39 21.77 -3.56
CA ALA A 260 17.85 22.79 -2.66
C ALA A 260 18.49 24.16 -2.97
N ASP A 261 17.78 25.26 -2.66
CA ASP A 261 18.30 26.61 -2.88
C ASP A 261 19.36 26.99 -1.84
N THR A 262 19.14 26.61 -0.57
CA THR A 262 20.10 26.79 0.52
C THR A 262 20.31 25.47 1.27
N VAL A 263 21.57 25.07 1.47
CA VAL A 263 21.93 23.85 2.24
C VAL A 263 22.76 24.21 3.46
N TYR A 264 22.36 23.70 4.62
CA TYR A 264 23.07 23.78 5.88
C TYR A 264 23.58 22.40 6.30
N PHE A 265 24.90 22.23 6.29
CA PHE A 265 25.56 21.04 6.85
C PHE A 265 25.71 21.19 8.37
N GLN A 266 24.57 21.17 9.07
CA GLN A 266 24.50 21.30 10.52
C GLN A 266 23.75 20.10 11.11
N PRO A 267 24.00 19.75 12.38
CA PRO A 267 23.22 18.74 13.07
C PRO A 267 21.72 19.07 13.08
N VAL A 268 20.86 18.06 12.94
CA VAL A 268 19.40 18.20 13.07
C VAL A 268 19.05 18.09 14.55
N THR A 269 19.39 19.13 15.32
CA THR A 269 19.02 19.29 16.73
C THR A 269 18.30 20.62 16.93
N PRO A 270 17.45 20.76 17.96
CA PRO A 270 16.65 21.97 18.16
C PRO A 270 17.48 23.26 18.20
N GLU A 271 18.67 23.23 18.80
CA GLU A 271 19.55 24.40 18.96
C GLU A 271 20.08 24.92 17.61
N PHE A 272 20.48 24.01 16.72
CA PHE A 272 20.96 24.37 15.39
C PHE A 272 19.82 24.72 14.46
N VAL A 273 18.71 23.98 14.52
CA VAL A 273 17.53 24.25 13.71
C VAL A 273 16.91 25.60 14.07
N GLU A 274 16.81 25.97 15.37
CA GLU A 274 16.33 27.29 15.78
C GLU A 274 17.20 28.41 15.22
N ARG A 275 18.54 28.27 15.23
CA ARG A 275 19.45 29.28 14.65
C ARG A 275 19.24 29.45 13.14
N VAL A 276 18.98 28.35 12.42
CA VAL A 276 18.65 28.42 11.00
C VAL A 276 17.28 29.07 10.79
N ILE A 277 16.27 28.75 11.60
CA ILE A 277 14.95 29.39 11.57
C ILE A 277 15.08 30.90 11.81
N GLU A 278 15.86 31.31 12.82
CA GLU A 278 16.10 32.71 13.16
C GLU A 278 16.72 33.49 11.98
N LYS A 279 17.70 32.88 11.30
CA LYS A 279 18.41 33.45 10.15
C LYS A 279 17.58 33.47 8.88
N GLU A 280 16.95 32.35 8.54
CA GLU A 280 16.29 32.16 7.24
C GLU A 280 14.84 32.64 7.23
N ARG A 281 14.19 32.70 8.40
CA ARG A 281 12.76 33.05 8.57
C ARG A 281 11.85 32.28 7.59
N PRO A 282 11.84 30.94 7.63
CA PRO A 282 10.96 30.15 6.77
C PRO A 282 9.49 30.34 7.18
N ASP A 283 8.57 30.32 6.21
CA ASP A 283 7.13 30.37 6.46
C ASP A 283 6.58 29.01 6.87
N GLY A 284 7.22 27.93 6.42
CA GLY A 284 6.81 26.55 6.69
C GLY A 284 7.98 25.59 6.94
N ILE A 285 7.69 24.47 7.59
CA ILE A 285 8.63 23.40 7.88
C ILE A 285 8.02 22.03 7.55
N LEU A 286 8.82 21.17 6.91
CA LEU A 286 8.47 19.78 6.58
C LEU A 286 9.22 18.83 7.51
N LEU A 287 8.49 18.07 8.32
CA LEU A 287 9.03 17.19 9.37
C LEU A 287 9.00 15.70 8.98
N SER A 288 8.04 15.29 8.15
CA SER A 288 7.74 13.88 7.82
C SER A 288 8.69 13.23 6.79
N PHE A 289 9.81 13.87 6.44
CA PHE A 289 10.68 13.47 5.32
C PHE A 289 12.09 13.04 5.74
N GLY A 290 12.50 13.35 6.98
CA GLY A 290 13.84 13.07 7.50
C GLY A 290 13.88 11.95 8.55
N GLY A 291 12.90 11.04 8.54
CA GLY A 291 12.82 9.94 9.49
C GLY A 291 12.66 10.42 10.94
N GLN A 292 13.03 9.56 11.90
CA GLN A 292 12.83 9.84 13.33
C GLN A 292 13.61 11.06 13.83
N THR A 293 14.80 11.30 13.26
CA THR A 293 15.65 12.42 13.66
C THR A 293 14.97 13.77 13.39
N ALA A 294 14.42 13.96 12.18
CA ALA A 294 13.70 15.17 11.83
C ALA A 294 12.40 15.31 12.64
N LEU A 295 11.69 14.20 12.82
CA LEU A 295 10.42 14.16 13.52
C LEU A 295 10.58 14.56 15.00
N ASN A 296 11.50 13.92 15.73
CA ASN A 296 11.76 14.25 17.14
C ASN A 296 12.23 15.71 17.31
N CYS A 297 13.13 16.18 16.43
CA CYS A 297 13.57 17.56 16.47
C CYS A 297 12.41 18.54 16.24
N GLY A 298 11.49 18.22 15.33
CA GLY A 298 10.31 19.02 15.05
C GLY A 298 9.32 19.08 16.22
N VAL A 299 9.07 17.93 16.87
CA VAL A 299 8.23 17.86 18.08
C VAL A 299 8.84 18.70 19.20
N GLU A 300 10.14 18.57 19.44
CA GLU A 300 10.80 19.33 20.51
C GLU A 300 10.81 20.85 20.24
N LEU A 301 10.99 21.28 18.99
CA LEU A 301 10.85 22.69 18.60
C LEU A 301 9.43 23.23 18.83
N TYR A 302 8.42 22.39 18.61
CA TYR A 302 7.03 22.72 18.88
C TYR A 302 6.78 22.86 20.40
N GLU A 303 7.21 21.88 21.20
CA GLU A 303 7.06 21.90 22.66
C GLU A 303 7.79 23.07 23.33
N ARG A 304 8.96 23.45 22.80
CA ARG A 304 9.72 24.64 23.25
C ARG A 304 9.09 25.97 22.80
N GLY A 305 8.00 25.95 22.02
CA GLY A 305 7.35 27.16 21.49
C GLY A 305 8.14 27.89 20.40
N VAL A 306 9.18 27.27 19.84
CA VAL A 306 10.06 27.89 18.85
C VAL A 306 9.30 28.15 17.54
N LEU A 307 8.52 27.18 17.07
CA LEU A 307 7.76 27.33 15.83
C LEU A 307 6.77 28.50 15.91
N GLU A 308 6.08 28.66 17.04
CA GLU A 308 5.17 29.78 17.30
C GLU A 308 5.92 31.11 17.38
N LYS A 309 7.02 31.17 18.16
CA LYS A 309 7.89 32.37 18.31
C LYS A 309 8.32 32.96 16.98
N TYR A 310 8.59 32.13 15.97
CA TYR A 310 9.04 32.55 14.65
C TYR A 310 7.95 32.52 13.57
N GLY A 311 6.72 32.12 13.90
CA GLY A 311 5.60 32.03 12.96
C GLY A 311 5.75 30.94 11.89
N VAL A 312 6.49 29.87 12.17
CA VAL A 312 6.77 28.78 11.22
C VAL A 312 5.64 27.75 11.28
N LYS A 313 4.98 27.50 10.14
CA LYS A 313 3.88 26.52 10.06
C LYS A 313 4.42 25.12 9.75
N VAL A 314 3.94 24.11 10.46
CA VAL A 314 4.20 22.71 10.06
C VAL A 314 3.32 22.37 8.86
N LEU A 315 3.96 21.90 7.80
CA LEU A 315 3.29 21.55 6.53
C LEU A 315 3.03 20.05 6.48
N GLY A 316 1.80 19.66 6.15
CA GLY A 316 1.33 18.27 6.17
C GLY A 316 0.73 17.89 7.52
N THR A 317 1.08 16.72 8.04
CA THR A 317 0.54 16.17 9.28
C THR A 317 0.82 17.11 10.47
N PRO A 318 -0.22 17.48 11.26
CA PRO A 318 -0.03 18.29 12.46
C PRO A 318 0.90 17.63 13.50
N VAL A 319 1.63 18.44 14.27
CA VAL A 319 2.54 17.92 15.31
C VAL A 319 1.80 17.12 16.38
N GLN A 320 0.58 17.54 16.77
CA GLN A 320 -0.21 16.78 17.73
C GLN A 320 -0.54 15.38 17.22
N THR A 321 -0.89 15.26 15.94
CA THR A 321 -1.13 13.97 15.29
C THR A 321 0.12 13.08 15.32
N ILE A 322 1.30 13.66 15.08
CA ILE A 322 2.58 12.95 15.18
C ILE A 322 2.80 12.42 16.62
N ILE A 323 2.61 13.27 17.64
CA ILE A 323 2.75 12.89 19.05
C ILE A 323 1.79 11.76 19.40
N ASP A 324 0.54 11.84 18.94
CA ASP A 324 -0.49 10.84 19.22
C ASP A 324 -0.19 9.47 18.58
N THR A 325 0.56 9.43 17.47
CA THR A 325 0.97 8.18 16.82
C THR A 325 2.26 7.58 17.38
N GLU A 326 3.19 8.41 17.86
CA GLU A 326 4.50 7.96 18.37
C GLU A 326 4.42 7.50 19.85
N ASP A 327 3.49 8.05 20.63
CA ASP A 327 3.23 7.60 21.99
C ASP A 327 2.23 6.42 22.00
N ARG A 328 2.67 5.28 22.54
CA ARG A 328 1.89 4.03 22.52
C ARG A 328 0.55 4.14 23.23
N ASP A 329 0.51 4.80 24.38
CA ASP A 329 -0.70 4.89 25.20
C ASP A 329 -1.71 5.84 24.55
N ARG A 330 -1.24 6.95 23.99
CA ARG A 330 -2.08 7.87 23.20
C ARG A 330 -2.62 7.17 21.97
N PHE A 331 -1.77 6.47 21.23
CA PHE A 331 -2.16 5.74 20.03
C PHE A 331 -3.29 4.74 20.32
N VAL A 332 -3.14 3.92 21.36
CA VAL A 332 -4.18 2.96 21.78
C VAL A 332 -5.48 3.69 22.13
N LYS A 333 -5.43 4.76 22.93
CA LYS A 333 -6.62 5.55 23.28
C LYS A 333 -7.34 6.13 22.06
N ARG A 334 -6.60 6.68 21.10
CA ARG A 334 -7.17 7.21 19.84
C ARG A 334 -7.85 6.10 19.04
N LEU A 335 -7.26 4.90 18.97
CA LEU A 335 -7.87 3.79 18.25
C LEU A 335 -9.09 3.19 18.96
N ASP A 336 -9.11 3.20 20.29
CA ASP A 336 -10.25 2.75 21.09
C ASP A 336 -11.49 3.63 20.86
N GLU A 337 -11.32 4.95 20.61
CA GLU A 337 -12.43 5.87 20.29
C GLU A 337 -13.25 5.43 19.06
N ILE A 338 -12.63 4.69 18.14
CA ILE A 338 -13.27 4.20 16.91
C ILE A 338 -13.44 2.67 16.89
N GLY A 339 -13.24 2.01 18.03
CA GLY A 339 -13.40 0.56 18.19
C GLY A 339 -12.42 -0.26 17.34
N VAL A 340 -11.24 0.29 17.04
CA VAL A 340 -10.18 -0.42 16.30
C VAL A 340 -9.36 -1.24 17.28
N LYS A 341 -9.13 -2.51 16.95
CA LYS A 341 -8.46 -3.45 17.86
C LYS A 341 -6.95 -3.25 17.82
N THR A 342 -6.34 -2.99 18.98
CA THR A 342 -4.88 -2.92 19.17
C THR A 342 -4.38 -4.10 20.01
N ILE A 343 -3.08 -4.34 19.99
CA ILE A 343 -2.46 -5.37 20.84
C ILE A 343 -2.73 -5.00 22.31
N LYS A 344 -3.37 -5.91 23.05
CA LYS A 344 -3.59 -5.72 24.48
C LYS A 344 -2.28 -5.91 25.23
N SER A 345 -1.91 -4.90 26.00
CA SER A 345 -0.71 -4.87 26.83
C SER A 345 -1.05 -4.35 28.23
N GLN A 346 -0.40 -4.89 29.26
CA GLN A 346 -0.51 -4.40 30.63
C GLN A 346 0.89 -4.08 31.17
N ALA A 347 1.07 -2.86 31.67
CA ALA A 347 2.28 -2.49 32.40
C ALA A 347 2.21 -3.08 33.81
N CYS A 348 3.25 -3.78 34.21
CA CYS A 348 3.36 -4.47 35.49
C CYS A 348 4.67 -4.07 36.16
N SER A 349 4.65 -3.88 37.47
CA SER A 349 5.81 -3.52 38.29
C SER A 349 6.18 -4.62 39.29
N THR A 350 5.41 -5.71 39.34
CA THR A 350 5.69 -6.88 40.19
C THR A 350 5.39 -8.19 39.46
N VAL A 351 6.02 -9.29 39.89
CA VAL A 351 5.78 -10.63 39.33
C VAL A 351 4.31 -11.06 39.48
N GLU A 352 3.63 -10.68 40.57
CA GLU A 352 2.21 -11.02 40.77
C GLU A 352 1.30 -10.27 39.78
N GLU A 353 1.62 -8.99 39.49
CA GLU A 353 0.93 -8.25 38.44
C GLU A 353 1.14 -8.87 37.07
N VAL A 354 2.36 -9.34 36.77
CA VAL A 354 2.70 -10.06 35.54
C VAL A 354 1.87 -11.34 35.40
N ARG A 355 1.78 -12.16 36.46
CA ARG A 355 0.97 -13.40 36.45
C ARG A 355 -0.50 -13.11 36.18
N ARG A 356 -1.07 -12.11 36.87
CA ARG A 356 -2.46 -11.68 36.66
C ARG A 356 -2.69 -11.19 35.24
N ALA A 357 -1.79 -10.37 34.71
CA ALA A 357 -1.87 -9.86 33.34
C ALA A 357 -1.83 -11.01 32.32
N ALA A 358 -0.92 -11.97 32.49
CA ALA A 358 -0.82 -13.12 31.61
C ALA A 358 -2.04 -14.05 31.69
N ALA A 359 -2.61 -14.23 32.88
CA ALA A 359 -3.85 -14.99 33.06
C ALA A 359 -5.05 -14.32 32.38
N GLU A 360 -5.13 -12.99 32.41
CA GLU A 360 -6.19 -12.23 31.74
C GLU A 360 -6.02 -12.22 30.21
N LEU A 361 -4.79 -12.02 29.72
CA LEU A 361 -4.48 -12.01 28.28
C LEU A 361 -4.52 -13.42 27.67
N GLY A 362 -4.22 -14.44 28.48
CA GLY A 362 -4.04 -15.83 28.09
C GLY A 362 -2.74 -16.06 27.33
N PHE A 363 -2.13 -17.22 27.53
CA PHE A 363 -0.93 -17.64 26.80
C PHE A 363 -1.19 -17.89 25.30
N PRO A 364 -0.17 -17.81 24.43
CA PRO A 364 1.17 -17.30 24.74
C PRO A 364 1.17 -15.77 24.92
N VAL A 365 2.09 -15.27 25.73
CA VAL A 365 2.33 -13.83 25.98
C VAL A 365 3.77 -13.46 25.66
N ILE A 366 4.02 -12.18 25.43
CA ILE A 366 5.38 -11.63 25.39
C ILE A 366 5.54 -10.70 26.59
N LEU A 367 6.65 -10.87 27.30
CA LEU A 367 7.04 -9.99 28.38
C LEU A 367 8.19 -9.11 27.87
N ARG A 368 8.10 -7.80 28.05
CA ARG A 368 9.13 -6.84 27.62
C ARG A 368 9.54 -5.95 28.78
N ALA A 369 10.84 -5.74 29.00
CA ALA A 369 11.30 -4.72 29.93
C ALA A 369 10.95 -3.32 29.42
N ALA A 370 10.30 -2.49 30.23
CA ALA A 370 10.01 -1.11 29.89
C ALA A 370 11.32 -0.29 29.87
N TYR A 371 11.39 0.76 29.04
CA TYR A 371 12.56 1.64 28.91
C TYR A 371 13.87 0.94 28.47
N ALA A 372 13.79 -0.32 28.02
CA ALA A 372 14.92 -1.07 27.52
C ALA A 372 14.94 -1.07 25.97
N LEU A 373 16.11 -0.76 25.39
CA LEU A 373 16.29 -0.73 23.93
C LEU A 373 16.64 -2.14 23.39
N GLY A 374 16.17 -2.46 22.18
CA GLY A 374 16.63 -3.64 21.43
C GLY A 374 16.11 -4.99 21.94
N GLY A 375 15.01 -5.02 22.70
CA GLY A 375 14.44 -6.27 23.22
C GLY A 375 15.21 -6.88 24.39
N LEU A 376 16.07 -6.08 25.04
CA LEU A 376 16.77 -6.50 26.26
C LEU A 376 15.74 -6.85 27.35
N GLY A 377 15.84 -8.06 27.92
CA GLY A 377 14.86 -8.58 28.89
C GLY A 377 13.49 -8.94 28.31
N SER A 378 13.34 -8.97 26.97
CA SER A 378 12.09 -9.42 26.34
C SER A 378 12.12 -10.90 25.97
N GLY A 379 10.99 -11.59 26.17
CA GLY A 379 10.88 -13.00 25.86
C GLY A 379 9.42 -13.44 25.69
N PHE A 380 9.23 -14.46 24.84
CA PHE A 380 7.95 -15.13 24.70
C PHE A 380 7.79 -16.16 25.80
N CYS A 381 6.58 -16.26 26.32
CA CYS A 381 6.21 -17.19 27.37
C CYS A 381 4.98 -17.95 26.87
N ASP A 382 5.11 -19.24 26.65
CA ASP A 382 4.01 -20.11 26.20
C ASP A 382 3.21 -20.68 27.39
N ASN A 383 3.76 -20.56 28.60
CA ASN A 383 3.15 -21.02 29.85
C ASN A 383 3.64 -20.19 31.05
N GLU A 384 3.06 -20.47 32.21
CA GLU A 384 3.33 -19.73 33.45
C GLU A 384 4.75 -19.96 33.99
N GLU A 385 5.34 -21.13 33.77
CA GLU A 385 6.70 -21.44 34.22
C GLU A 385 7.73 -20.56 33.47
N GLU A 386 7.62 -20.49 32.15
CA GLU A 386 8.43 -19.61 31.31
C GLU A 386 8.22 -18.13 31.66
N LEU A 387 6.97 -17.73 31.98
CA LEU A 387 6.65 -16.37 32.37
C LEU A 387 7.39 -15.92 33.62
N LEU A 388 7.49 -16.77 34.63
CA LEU A 388 8.15 -16.43 35.89
C LEU A 388 9.66 -16.26 35.69
N VAL A 389 10.28 -17.17 34.96
CA VAL A 389 11.71 -17.08 34.61
C VAL A 389 11.97 -15.79 33.82
N GLN A 390 11.14 -15.50 32.81
CA GLN A 390 11.29 -14.31 31.99
C GLN A 390 11.02 -13.02 32.78
N ALA A 391 10.07 -13.03 33.71
CA ALA A 391 9.76 -11.88 34.55
C ALA A 391 10.92 -11.55 35.49
N GLU A 392 11.53 -12.55 36.14
CA GLU A 392 12.71 -12.36 36.99
C GLU A 392 13.87 -11.75 36.19
N GLU A 393 14.13 -12.26 34.99
CA GLU A 393 15.12 -11.71 34.08
C GLU A 393 14.78 -10.26 33.69
N ALA A 394 13.54 -10.00 33.25
CA ALA A 394 13.12 -8.68 32.79
C ALA A 394 13.15 -7.62 33.90
N PHE A 395 12.74 -7.97 35.12
CA PHE A 395 12.80 -7.08 36.28
C PHE A 395 14.24 -6.77 36.73
N SER A 396 15.21 -7.62 36.40
CA SER A 396 16.63 -7.31 36.63
C SER A 396 17.12 -6.15 35.74
N PHE A 397 16.43 -5.89 34.63
CA PHE A 397 16.76 -4.82 33.69
C PHE A 397 15.90 -3.57 33.85
N SER A 398 14.65 -3.70 34.32
CA SER A 398 13.73 -2.57 34.46
C SER A 398 12.74 -2.73 35.62
N PRO A 399 12.43 -1.66 36.38
CA PRO A 399 11.43 -1.71 37.44
C PRO A 399 9.99 -1.89 36.93
N GLN A 400 9.78 -1.78 35.61
CA GLN A 400 8.49 -1.99 34.97
C GLN A 400 8.67 -2.91 33.76
N VAL A 401 7.71 -3.81 33.55
CA VAL A 401 7.65 -4.69 32.39
C VAL A 401 6.27 -4.57 31.74
N LEU A 402 6.18 -4.92 30.47
CA LEU A 402 4.94 -4.93 29.70
C LEU A 402 4.61 -6.38 29.35
N VAL A 403 3.45 -6.87 29.78
CA VAL A 403 2.91 -8.18 29.40
C VAL A 403 1.92 -7.95 28.27
N GLU A 404 2.17 -8.55 27.10
CA GLU A 404 1.33 -8.40 25.91
C GLU A 404 0.86 -9.76 25.39
N LYS A 405 -0.31 -9.80 24.75
CA LYS A 405 -0.74 -11.00 24.03
C LYS A 405 0.24 -11.30 22.88
N SER A 406 0.80 -12.50 22.85
CA SER A 406 1.64 -12.92 21.72
C SER A 406 0.74 -13.18 20.51
N LEU A 407 1.10 -12.55 19.39
CA LEU A 407 0.49 -12.76 18.08
C LEU A 407 1.49 -13.46 17.15
N ARG A 408 2.45 -14.20 17.71
CA ARG A 408 3.47 -14.92 16.94
C ARG A 408 2.80 -15.87 15.95
N GLY A 409 3.27 -15.86 14.71
CA GLY A 409 2.68 -16.67 13.64
C GLY A 409 1.49 -16.03 12.93
N TRP A 410 1.00 -14.87 13.37
CA TRP A 410 0.02 -14.10 12.62
C TRP A 410 0.67 -13.50 11.36
N LYS A 411 -0.14 -13.32 10.31
CA LYS A 411 0.29 -12.64 9.09
C LYS A 411 0.56 -11.18 9.41
N GLU A 412 1.65 -10.63 8.90
CA GLU A 412 1.96 -9.21 9.05
C GLU A 412 1.73 -8.50 7.70
N ILE A 413 0.82 -7.53 7.72
CA ILE A 413 0.32 -6.83 6.52
C ILE A 413 0.50 -5.33 6.71
N GLU A 414 0.97 -4.64 5.68
CA GLU A 414 1.17 -3.19 5.71
C GLU A 414 0.36 -2.49 4.61
N TYR A 415 -0.10 -1.27 4.90
CA TYR A 415 -0.76 -0.38 3.94
C TYR A 415 -0.11 0.99 3.93
N GLU A 416 0.19 1.48 2.73
CA GLU A 416 0.61 2.85 2.47
C GLU A 416 -0.61 3.67 2.12
N VAL A 417 -0.92 4.66 2.95
CA VAL A 417 -2.14 5.45 2.86
C VAL A 417 -1.78 6.90 2.59
N VAL A 418 -2.54 7.54 1.70
CA VAL A 418 -2.40 8.96 1.40
C VAL A 418 -3.71 9.66 1.67
N ARG A 419 -3.66 10.76 2.41
CA ARG A 419 -4.83 11.58 2.74
C ARG A 419 -4.55 13.06 2.51
N ASP A 420 -5.45 13.74 1.81
CA ASP A 420 -5.39 15.19 1.64
C ASP A 420 -6.20 15.95 2.70
N ARG A 421 -6.08 17.29 2.69
CA ARG A 421 -6.81 18.17 3.61
C ARG A 421 -8.34 18.23 3.36
N TYR A 422 -8.80 17.68 2.24
CA TYR A 422 -10.21 17.63 1.84
C TYR A 422 -10.86 16.29 2.21
N ASP A 423 -10.14 15.45 2.96
CA ASP A 423 -10.56 14.13 3.43
C ASP A 423 -10.66 13.04 2.34
N ASN A 424 -10.08 13.31 1.17
CA ASN A 424 -9.86 12.29 0.16
C ASN A 424 -8.71 11.39 0.63
N CYS A 425 -8.96 10.08 0.70
CA CYS A 425 -8.06 9.12 1.31
C CYS A 425 -8.03 7.84 0.47
N ILE A 426 -6.83 7.37 0.13
CA ILE A 426 -6.58 6.20 -0.74
C ILE A 426 -5.49 5.31 -0.16
N THR A 427 -5.53 4.02 -0.49
CA THR A 427 -4.42 3.09 -0.19
C THR A 427 -3.59 2.83 -1.44
N VAL A 428 -2.35 3.32 -1.47
CA VAL A 428 -1.48 3.31 -2.65
C VAL A 428 -0.76 1.97 -2.82
N CYS A 429 -0.41 1.31 -1.73
CA CYS A 429 0.26 0.02 -1.78
C CYS A 429 -0.15 -0.81 -0.57
N ASN A 430 -0.26 -2.11 -0.78
CA ASN A 430 -0.35 -3.10 0.28
C ASN A 430 0.86 -4.03 0.18
N MET A 431 1.31 -4.54 1.31
CA MET A 431 2.48 -5.41 1.41
C MET A 431 2.18 -6.55 2.38
N GLU A 432 2.69 -7.74 2.07
CA GLU A 432 2.59 -8.92 2.90
C GLU A 432 3.99 -9.44 3.23
N ASN A 433 4.26 -9.64 4.51
CA ASN A 433 5.50 -10.26 4.95
C ASN A 433 5.43 -11.77 4.73
N LEU A 434 6.46 -12.33 4.10
CA LEU A 434 6.64 -13.78 3.99
C LEU A 434 6.92 -14.38 5.37
N ASP A 435 7.75 -13.69 6.15
CA ASP A 435 8.01 -14.01 7.55
C ASP A 435 6.83 -13.55 8.42
N PRO A 436 6.33 -14.39 9.33
CA PRO A 436 5.22 -14.03 10.21
C PRO A 436 5.65 -13.07 11.31
N LEU A 437 4.65 -12.51 12.00
CA LEU A 437 4.88 -11.57 13.09
C LEU A 437 5.84 -12.13 14.15
N GLY A 438 6.79 -11.28 14.54
CA GLY A 438 7.90 -11.58 15.44
C GLY A 438 9.26 -11.22 14.83
N ILE A 439 9.31 -11.12 13.51
CA ILE A 439 10.43 -10.57 12.74
C ILE A 439 10.01 -9.20 12.22
N HIS A 440 10.80 -8.17 12.51
CA HIS A 440 10.48 -6.80 12.10
C HIS A 440 10.33 -6.69 10.57
N THR A 441 9.37 -5.93 10.07
CA THR A 441 9.14 -5.67 8.63
C THR A 441 10.42 -5.38 7.82
N GLY A 442 11.26 -4.49 8.35
CA GLY A 442 12.62 -4.21 7.85
C GLY A 442 13.55 -5.43 7.71
N GLU A 443 13.41 -6.46 8.55
CA GLU A 443 14.15 -7.73 8.53
C GLU A 443 13.41 -8.85 7.77
N SER A 444 12.16 -8.63 7.37
CA SER A 444 11.35 -9.63 6.67
C SER A 444 11.58 -9.57 5.16
N ILE A 445 11.41 -10.71 4.50
CA ILE A 445 11.09 -10.74 3.06
C ILE A 445 9.65 -10.24 2.90
N VAL A 446 9.45 -9.27 2.00
CA VAL A 446 8.16 -8.59 1.83
C VAL A 446 7.72 -8.69 0.37
N VAL A 447 6.43 -8.93 0.14
CA VAL A 447 5.83 -9.08 -1.18
C VAL A 447 4.78 -7.99 -1.41
N ALA A 448 4.78 -7.39 -2.60
CA ALA A 448 3.75 -6.44 -3.03
C ALA A 448 3.21 -6.84 -4.43
N PRO A 449 1.88 -6.89 -4.64
CA PRO A 449 0.83 -6.79 -3.60
C PRO A 449 0.80 -8.05 -2.70
N SER A 450 0.00 -8.02 -1.64
CA SER A 450 -0.34 -9.20 -0.82
C SER A 450 -0.92 -10.33 -1.71
N GLN A 451 -0.56 -11.57 -1.39
CA GLN A 451 -0.85 -12.76 -2.20
C GLN A 451 -1.87 -13.70 -1.54
N THR A 452 -1.95 -13.70 -0.21
CA THR A 452 -2.72 -14.72 0.54
C THR A 452 -3.98 -14.18 1.23
N LEU A 453 -4.36 -12.94 0.93
CA LEU A 453 -5.59 -12.33 1.43
C LEU A 453 -6.77 -12.60 0.50
N SER A 454 -7.90 -12.99 1.08
CA SER A 454 -9.19 -12.97 0.41
C SER A 454 -9.66 -11.53 0.15
N ASN A 455 -10.64 -11.36 -0.74
CA ASN A 455 -11.27 -10.05 -0.98
C ASN A 455 -11.83 -9.43 0.32
N SER A 456 -12.41 -10.25 1.19
CA SER A 456 -13.00 -9.79 2.46
C SER A 456 -11.93 -9.25 3.39
N GLU A 457 -10.85 -10.02 3.63
CA GLU A 457 -9.73 -9.59 4.46
C GLU A 457 -9.05 -8.35 3.90
N TYR A 458 -8.79 -8.32 2.59
CA TYR A 458 -8.18 -7.19 1.90
C TYR A 458 -8.97 -5.90 2.11
N HIS A 459 -10.25 -5.89 1.74
CA HIS A 459 -11.07 -4.67 1.82
C HIS A 459 -11.42 -4.29 3.26
N LYS A 460 -11.47 -5.25 4.18
CA LYS A 460 -11.59 -4.98 5.62
C LYS A 460 -10.38 -4.21 6.15
N LEU A 461 -9.16 -4.71 5.89
CA LEU A 461 -7.93 -4.04 6.33
C LEU A 461 -7.76 -2.68 5.64
N ARG A 462 -8.04 -2.59 4.33
CA ARG A 462 -8.07 -1.32 3.58
C ARG A 462 -9.02 -0.29 4.21
N ALA A 463 -10.28 -0.68 4.46
CA ALA A 463 -11.28 0.22 5.03
C ALA A 463 -10.90 0.65 6.46
N LEU A 464 -10.30 -0.25 7.25
CA LEU A 464 -9.74 0.08 8.55
C LEU A 464 -8.59 1.09 8.45
N ALA A 465 -7.69 0.93 7.48
CA ALA A 465 -6.58 1.86 7.27
C ALA A 465 -7.12 3.27 7.01
N ILE A 466 -8.05 3.41 6.05
CA ILE A 466 -8.70 4.68 5.76
C ILE A 466 -9.40 5.26 7.00
N LYS A 467 -10.13 4.44 7.76
CA LYS A 467 -10.83 4.86 8.99
C LYS A 467 -9.85 5.39 10.05
N ILE A 468 -8.74 4.69 10.27
CA ILE A 468 -7.70 5.05 11.23
C ILE A 468 -7.06 6.39 10.83
N ILE A 469 -6.62 6.52 9.58
CA ILE A 469 -5.91 7.70 9.07
C ILE A 469 -6.81 8.95 9.10
N ARG A 470 -8.10 8.80 8.75
CA ARG A 470 -9.07 9.89 8.88
C ARG A 470 -9.27 10.32 10.33
N HIS A 471 -9.40 9.37 11.26
CA HIS A 471 -9.64 9.66 12.67
C HIS A 471 -8.43 10.34 13.35
N ILE A 472 -7.22 9.88 13.03
CA ILE A 472 -5.97 10.42 13.56
C ILE A 472 -5.65 11.81 12.98
N GLY A 473 -6.15 12.12 11.77
CA GLY A 473 -6.04 13.45 11.17
C GLY A 473 -4.77 13.66 10.35
N ILE A 474 -4.21 12.58 9.77
CA ILE A 474 -3.02 12.65 8.92
C ILE A 474 -3.30 13.43 7.63
N VAL A 475 -2.34 14.25 7.20
CA VAL A 475 -2.36 14.99 5.93
C VAL A 475 -1.03 14.80 5.23
N GLY A 476 -1.00 14.05 4.15
CA GLY A 476 0.20 13.56 3.50
C GLY A 476 0.14 12.04 3.36
N GLU A 477 1.25 11.37 3.68
CA GLU A 477 1.40 9.92 3.62
C GLU A 477 1.66 9.34 5.02
N CYS A 478 1.27 8.08 5.19
CA CYS A 478 1.60 7.26 6.34
C CYS A 478 1.55 5.76 6.01
N ASN A 479 2.20 4.97 6.87
CA ASN A 479 2.17 3.51 6.85
C ASN A 479 1.36 2.96 8.03
N VAL A 480 0.50 1.98 7.79
CA VAL A 480 -0.29 1.25 8.81
C VAL A 480 0.07 -0.22 8.79
N GLN A 481 0.38 -0.80 9.96
CA GLN A 481 0.76 -2.20 10.08
C GLN A 481 -0.28 -3.01 10.87
N TYR A 482 -0.56 -4.21 10.39
CA TYR A 482 -1.54 -5.13 10.96
C TYR A 482 -0.92 -6.49 11.25
N ALA A 483 -1.35 -7.10 12.35
CA ALA A 483 -1.30 -8.54 12.53
C ALA A 483 -2.68 -9.11 12.18
N LEU A 484 -2.76 -10.06 11.25
CA LEU A 484 -3.97 -10.76 10.83
C LEU A 484 -3.89 -12.24 11.20
N ASP A 485 -4.92 -12.75 11.86
CA ASP A 485 -5.03 -14.17 12.20
C ASP A 485 -5.06 -15.04 10.93
N PRO A 486 -4.20 -16.06 10.78
CA PRO A 486 -4.23 -16.93 9.60
C PRO A 486 -5.48 -17.84 9.51
N GLN A 487 -6.28 -17.94 10.57
CA GLN A 487 -7.45 -18.83 10.63
C GLN A 487 -8.79 -18.10 10.68
N SER A 488 -8.78 -16.77 10.81
CA SER A 488 -9.99 -15.96 10.92
C SER A 488 -9.73 -14.54 10.43
N GLU A 489 -10.77 -13.72 10.29
CA GLU A 489 -10.56 -12.30 9.99
C GLU A 489 -10.27 -11.44 11.23
N ASP A 490 -9.86 -12.02 12.36
CA ASP A 490 -9.45 -11.22 13.52
C ASP A 490 -8.10 -10.54 13.25
N TYR A 491 -7.96 -9.29 13.69
CA TYR A 491 -6.80 -8.47 13.38
C TYR A 491 -6.41 -7.61 14.59
N ARG A 492 -5.15 -7.17 14.65
CA ARG A 492 -4.70 -6.11 15.57
C ARG A 492 -3.88 -5.08 14.79
N VAL A 493 -4.10 -3.80 15.06
CA VAL A 493 -3.21 -2.73 14.57
C VAL A 493 -1.94 -2.76 15.42
N ILE A 494 -0.81 -2.86 14.74
CA ILE A 494 0.51 -2.89 15.36
C ILE A 494 0.98 -1.45 15.58
N GLU A 495 1.06 -0.64 14.53
CA GLU A 495 1.50 0.75 14.60
C GLU A 495 1.02 1.57 13.39
N VAL A 496 1.10 2.90 13.50
CA VAL A 496 0.94 3.84 12.39
C VAL A 496 2.15 4.76 12.38
N ASN A 497 2.88 4.79 11.26
CA ASN A 497 3.99 5.72 11.06
C ASN A 497 3.47 6.95 10.32
N ALA A 498 3.29 8.07 11.01
CA ALA A 498 2.79 9.35 10.45
C ALA A 498 3.86 10.15 9.66
N ARG A 499 4.73 9.43 8.97
CA ARG A 499 5.84 9.97 8.18
C ARG A 499 6.22 9.01 7.06
N LEU A 500 6.98 9.53 6.09
CA LEU A 500 7.64 8.67 5.12
C LEU A 500 8.57 7.69 5.84
N SER A 501 8.74 6.54 5.21
CA SER A 501 9.36 5.38 5.81
C SER A 501 10.10 4.59 4.74
N ARG A 502 10.72 3.48 5.16
CA ARG A 502 11.29 2.52 4.22
C ARG A 502 10.20 1.84 3.40
N SER A 503 9.08 1.51 4.04
CA SER A 503 7.89 0.94 3.39
C SER A 503 7.34 1.89 2.32
N SER A 504 7.30 3.21 2.58
CA SER A 504 6.84 4.19 1.59
C SER A 504 7.80 4.34 0.40
N ALA A 505 9.11 4.27 0.64
CA ALA A 505 10.10 4.25 -0.43
C ALA A 505 9.99 2.99 -1.28
N LEU A 506 9.86 1.80 -0.65
CA LEU A 506 9.62 0.53 -1.32
C LEU A 506 8.33 0.59 -2.15
N ALA A 507 7.22 1.04 -1.58
CA ALA A 507 5.95 1.18 -2.27
C ALA A 507 6.01 2.14 -3.45
N SER A 508 6.75 3.25 -3.33
CA SER A 508 6.95 4.18 -4.45
C SER A 508 7.66 3.53 -5.62
N LYS A 509 8.62 2.64 -5.34
CA LYS A 509 9.34 1.87 -6.38
C LYS A 509 8.50 0.71 -6.91
N ALA A 510 7.78 0.02 -6.04
CA ALA A 510 6.93 -1.11 -6.41
C ALA A 510 5.79 -0.68 -7.33
N THR A 511 5.16 0.46 -7.05
CA THR A 511 3.96 0.92 -7.76
C THR A 511 4.27 1.91 -8.89
N GLY A 512 5.38 2.66 -8.79
CA GLY A 512 5.64 3.84 -9.62
C GLY A 512 4.94 5.12 -9.11
N TYR A 513 4.17 5.05 -8.03
CA TYR A 513 3.49 6.19 -7.41
C TYR A 513 4.46 6.99 -6.51
N PRO A 514 4.73 8.28 -6.77
CA PRO A 514 5.77 9.01 -6.04
C PRO A 514 5.26 9.57 -4.71
N LEU A 515 5.10 8.71 -3.69
CA LEU A 515 4.49 9.04 -2.39
C LEU A 515 5.06 10.31 -1.74
N ALA A 516 6.39 10.42 -1.66
CA ALA A 516 7.05 11.58 -1.06
C ALA A 516 6.74 12.90 -1.80
N PHE A 517 6.73 12.87 -3.13
CA PHE A 517 6.40 14.05 -3.93
C PHE A 517 4.94 14.46 -3.72
N VAL A 518 4.01 13.49 -3.73
CA VAL A 518 2.59 13.74 -3.48
C VAL A 518 2.38 14.28 -2.07
N ALA A 519 2.96 13.65 -1.04
CA ALA A 519 2.87 14.11 0.34
C ALA A 519 3.35 15.56 0.51
N ALA A 520 4.42 15.96 -0.18
CA ALA A 520 4.91 17.34 -0.16
C ALA A 520 3.90 18.32 -0.77
N LYS A 521 3.28 17.99 -1.92
CA LYS A 521 2.21 18.80 -2.51
C LYS A 521 0.99 18.90 -1.59
N LEU A 522 0.58 17.79 -0.98
CA LEU A 522 -0.53 17.79 -0.01
C LEU A 522 -0.22 18.65 1.22
N GLY A 523 1.02 18.64 1.70
CA GLY A 523 1.49 19.50 2.78
C GLY A 523 1.44 21.00 2.45
N LEU A 524 1.52 21.36 1.16
CA LEU A 524 1.32 22.73 0.67
C LEU A 524 -0.17 23.09 0.50
N GLY A 525 -1.07 22.13 0.71
CA GLY A 525 -2.52 22.33 0.69
C GLY A 525 -3.23 21.94 -0.59
N TYR A 526 -2.54 21.32 -1.56
CA TYR A 526 -3.16 20.73 -2.74
C TYR A 526 -4.08 19.57 -2.35
N GLY A 527 -5.16 19.37 -3.11
CA GLY A 527 -5.96 18.14 -3.05
C GLY A 527 -5.39 17.06 -3.97
N LEU A 528 -5.70 15.79 -3.71
CA LEU A 528 -5.30 14.69 -4.61
C LEU A 528 -5.91 14.86 -6.00
N PHE A 529 -7.09 15.49 -6.10
CA PHE A 529 -7.77 15.82 -7.36
C PHE A 529 -7.07 16.93 -8.18
N ASP A 530 -6.17 17.72 -7.58
CA ASP A 530 -5.39 18.72 -8.29
C ASP A 530 -4.15 18.11 -8.96
N LEU A 531 -3.72 16.93 -8.49
CA LEU A 531 -2.48 16.30 -8.87
C LEU A 531 -2.69 15.31 -10.02
N LYS A 532 -1.73 15.29 -10.96
CA LYS A 532 -1.71 14.31 -12.06
C LYS A 532 -0.80 13.15 -11.75
N ASN A 533 -1.15 11.97 -12.24
CA ASN A 533 -0.26 10.82 -12.23
C ASN A 533 1.00 11.13 -13.05
N SER A 534 2.16 11.09 -12.41
CA SER A 534 3.44 11.42 -13.04
C SER A 534 3.92 10.38 -14.08
N VAL A 535 3.34 9.17 -14.07
CA VAL A 535 3.69 8.07 -14.98
C VAL A 535 2.86 8.14 -16.27
N THR A 536 1.54 8.24 -16.18
CA THR A 536 0.65 8.32 -17.35
C THR A 536 0.50 9.74 -17.92
N LYS A 537 0.70 10.77 -17.07
CA LYS A 537 0.49 12.21 -17.35
C LYS A 537 -0.94 12.62 -17.70
N THR A 538 -1.81 11.67 -18.02
CA THR A 538 -3.20 11.92 -18.45
C THR A 538 -4.22 11.65 -17.34
N THR A 539 -3.89 10.79 -16.38
CA THR A 539 -4.82 10.40 -15.30
C THR A 539 -4.60 11.20 -14.02
N SER A 540 -5.57 11.15 -13.11
CA SER A 540 -5.49 11.73 -11.77
C SER A 540 -4.45 11.02 -10.89
N ALA A 541 -3.90 11.70 -9.88
CA ALA A 541 -3.14 11.07 -8.80
C ALA A 541 -4.03 10.50 -7.69
N PHE A 542 -5.33 10.78 -7.71
CA PHE A 542 -6.34 10.13 -6.88
C PHE A 542 -6.71 8.78 -7.52
N PHE A 543 -5.95 7.72 -7.26
CA PHE A 543 -6.24 6.35 -7.69
C PHE A 543 -5.43 5.36 -6.84
N GLU A 544 -5.83 4.08 -6.84
CA GLU A 544 -5.05 3.01 -6.22
C GLU A 544 -4.31 2.22 -7.32
N PRO A 545 -2.97 2.16 -7.30
CA PRO A 545 -2.21 1.43 -8.31
C PRO A 545 -2.63 -0.03 -8.49
N ALA A 546 -2.67 -0.47 -9.75
CA ALA A 546 -2.87 -1.87 -10.12
C ALA A 546 -1.55 -2.44 -10.65
N LEU A 547 -1.13 -3.58 -10.11
CA LEU A 547 0.12 -4.25 -10.44
C LEU A 547 -0.17 -5.55 -11.20
N ASP A 548 0.34 -5.67 -12.42
CA ASP A 548 0.32 -6.89 -13.24
C ASP A 548 1.62 -7.72 -13.12
N TYR A 549 2.34 -7.48 -12.03
CA TYR A 549 3.57 -8.12 -11.60
C TYR A 549 3.61 -8.22 -10.07
N VAL A 550 4.58 -8.98 -9.58
CA VAL A 550 4.88 -9.17 -8.16
C VAL A 550 6.26 -8.59 -7.86
N VAL A 551 6.34 -7.85 -6.76
CA VAL A 551 7.57 -7.28 -6.22
C VAL A 551 7.96 -8.06 -4.97
N VAL A 552 9.24 -8.41 -4.86
CA VAL A 552 9.81 -9.04 -3.66
C VAL A 552 10.96 -8.18 -3.16
N LYS A 553 10.84 -7.69 -1.93
CA LYS A 553 11.92 -7.07 -1.18
C LYS A 553 12.61 -8.10 -0.31
N ILE A 554 13.94 -8.09 -0.29
CA ILE A 554 14.75 -8.92 0.61
C ILE A 554 15.76 -8.04 1.35
N PRO A 555 15.85 -8.12 2.68
CA PRO A 555 16.86 -7.39 3.43
C PRO A 555 18.28 -7.89 3.12
N ARG A 556 19.26 -7.02 3.35
CA ARG A 556 20.69 -7.28 3.19
C ARG A 556 21.36 -7.22 4.56
N TRP A 557 22.03 -8.30 4.96
CA TRP A 557 22.72 -8.40 6.25
C TRP A 557 24.24 -8.50 6.11
N ASP A 558 24.99 -7.80 6.96
CA ASP A 558 26.46 -7.89 7.00
C ASP A 558 26.98 -8.44 8.35
N LEU A 559 26.21 -9.37 8.93
CA LEU A 559 26.44 -9.90 10.27
C LEU A 559 27.78 -10.65 10.40
N THR A 560 28.32 -11.18 9.30
CA THR A 560 29.61 -11.89 9.29
C THR A 560 30.80 -11.00 9.66
N LYS A 561 30.68 -9.67 9.54
CA LYS A 561 31.73 -8.74 9.94
C LYS A 561 31.83 -8.51 11.46
N PHE A 562 30.79 -8.86 12.22
CA PHE A 562 30.70 -8.55 13.64
C PHE A 562 30.79 -9.83 14.49
N GLN A 563 31.99 -10.13 14.99
CA GLN A 563 32.19 -11.26 15.91
C GLN A 563 31.43 -11.02 17.23
N GLY A 564 30.69 -12.02 17.70
CA GLY A 564 29.93 -11.95 18.96
C GLY A 564 28.51 -11.38 18.85
N VAL A 565 28.06 -10.96 17.66
CA VAL A 565 26.67 -10.51 17.46
C VAL A 565 25.74 -11.71 17.24
N LYS A 566 24.61 -11.72 17.96
CA LYS A 566 23.53 -12.71 17.77
C LYS A 566 22.95 -12.58 16.36
N ARG A 567 22.93 -13.69 15.59
CA ARG A 567 22.39 -13.72 14.21
C ARG A 567 20.89 -13.94 14.14
N GLN A 568 20.25 -14.29 15.26
CA GLN A 568 18.80 -14.43 15.32
C GLN A 568 18.11 -13.12 14.91
N LEU A 569 17.15 -13.22 14.00
CA LEU A 569 16.27 -12.13 13.62
C LEU A 569 15.11 -12.04 14.61
N GLY A 570 14.56 -10.85 14.78
CA GLY A 570 13.46 -10.59 15.69
C GLY A 570 12.89 -9.20 15.43
N SER A 571 12.31 -8.60 16.47
CA SER A 571 11.69 -7.26 16.38
C SER A 571 12.67 -6.10 16.23
N SER A 572 13.98 -6.32 16.40
CA SER A 572 15.00 -5.28 16.24
C SER A 572 15.76 -5.45 14.93
N MET A 573 15.85 -4.37 14.16
CA MET A 573 16.54 -4.36 12.88
C MET A 573 18.05 -4.53 13.00
N LYS A 574 18.63 -5.29 12.06
CA LYS A 574 20.06 -5.58 11.90
C LYS A 574 20.54 -5.51 10.45
N SER A 575 19.61 -5.51 9.49
CA SER A 575 19.87 -5.32 8.08
C SER A 575 20.51 -3.95 7.82
N VAL A 576 21.46 -3.93 6.89
CA VAL A 576 22.22 -2.73 6.49
C VAL A 576 21.71 -2.12 5.19
N GLY A 577 20.74 -2.77 4.56
CA GLY A 577 20.12 -2.36 3.31
C GLY A 577 19.09 -3.39 2.84
N GLU A 578 18.65 -3.24 1.60
CA GLU A 578 17.63 -4.10 1.00
C GLU A 578 17.75 -4.12 -0.52
N VAL A 579 17.17 -5.14 -1.14
CA VAL A 579 17.02 -5.25 -2.59
C VAL A 579 15.55 -5.41 -2.93
N MET A 580 15.16 -4.92 -4.10
CA MET A 580 13.81 -5.06 -4.64
C MET A 580 13.90 -5.72 -6.01
N ALA A 581 13.19 -6.82 -6.21
CA ALA A 581 13.13 -7.53 -7.47
C ALA A 581 11.69 -7.63 -7.98
N ILE A 582 11.53 -7.61 -9.30
CA ILE A 582 10.23 -7.63 -9.98
C ILE A 582 10.16 -8.84 -10.92
N GLY A 583 9.04 -9.53 -10.90
CA GLY A 583 8.72 -10.64 -11.80
C GLY A 583 7.22 -10.80 -11.97
N ARG A 584 6.78 -11.54 -12.98
CA ARG A 584 5.34 -11.83 -13.18
C ARG A 584 4.88 -13.10 -12.43
N THR A 585 5.83 -13.77 -11.77
CA THR A 585 5.59 -14.84 -10.80
C THR A 585 6.38 -14.54 -9.52
N PHE A 586 5.89 -15.04 -8.38
CA PHE A 586 6.60 -14.90 -7.10
C PHE A 586 7.98 -15.56 -7.17
N GLU A 587 8.07 -16.75 -7.76
CA GLU A 587 9.32 -17.49 -7.92
C GLU A 587 10.34 -16.67 -8.72
N GLU A 588 9.92 -16.02 -9.81
CA GLU A 588 10.79 -15.16 -10.62
C GLU A 588 11.34 -14.00 -9.80
N ALA A 589 10.46 -13.26 -9.12
CA ALA A 589 10.84 -12.10 -8.32
C ALA A 589 11.76 -12.50 -7.16
N LEU A 590 11.43 -13.56 -6.42
CA LEU A 590 12.24 -14.06 -5.30
C LEU A 590 13.64 -14.49 -5.77
N GLN A 591 13.74 -15.31 -6.82
CA GLN A 591 15.04 -15.80 -7.29
C GLN A 591 15.93 -14.66 -7.82
N LYS A 592 15.34 -13.63 -8.46
CA LYS A 592 16.05 -12.39 -8.81
C LYS A 592 16.53 -11.66 -7.55
N GLY A 593 15.67 -11.49 -6.55
CA GLY A 593 16.00 -10.85 -5.29
C GLY A 593 17.18 -11.53 -4.58
N LEU A 594 17.13 -12.86 -4.42
CA LEU A 594 18.19 -13.63 -3.78
C LEU A 594 19.56 -13.46 -4.47
N ARG A 595 19.58 -13.30 -5.80
CA ARG A 595 20.80 -12.98 -6.55
C ARG A 595 21.29 -11.55 -6.30
N MET A 596 20.38 -10.59 -6.18
CA MET A 596 20.72 -9.17 -5.97
C MET A 596 21.39 -8.90 -4.62
N ILE A 597 21.17 -9.75 -3.61
CA ILE A 597 21.81 -9.64 -2.28
C ILE A 597 23.35 -9.69 -2.39
N GLY A 598 23.91 -10.40 -3.38
CA GLY A 598 25.34 -10.34 -3.68
C GLY A 598 26.27 -11.06 -2.70
N GLN A 599 25.80 -12.12 -2.04
CA GLN A 599 26.58 -12.95 -1.07
C GLN A 599 27.00 -14.32 -1.63
N GLY A 600 27.22 -14.43 -2.94
CA GLY A 600 27.55 -15.71 -3.59
C GLY A 600 26.36 -16.67 -3.72
N MET A 601 25.13 -16.16 -3.57
CA MET A 601 23.89 -16.90 -3.80
C MET A 601 23.41 -16.66 -5.23
N HIS A 602 23.00 -17.72 -5.91
CA HIS A 602 22.59 -17.75 -7.32
C HIS A 602 21.07 -17.84 -7.52
N GLY A 603 20.32 -17.96 -6.43
CA GLY A 603 18.86 -18.07 -6.38
C GLY A 603 18.44 -18.86 -5.15
N PHE A 604 17.29 -19.53 -5.21
CA PHE A 604 16.81 -20.36 -4.11
C PHE A 604 17.50 -21.73 -4.03
N VAL A 605 17.94 -22.25 -5.19
CA VAL A 605 18.62 -23.54 -5.39
C VAL A 605 19.97 -23.36 -6.07
N GLU A 606 20.75 -24.45 -6.15
CA GLU A 606 22.04 -24.50 -6.84
C GLU A 606 23.08 -23.51 -6.26
N ASN A 607 23.00 -23.30 -4.93
CA ASN A 607 23.96 -22.54 -4.14
C ASN A 607 25.08 -23.46 -3.60
N HIS A 608 26.15 -22.88 -3.06
CA HIS A 608 27.16 -23.64 -2.34
C HIS A 608 26.55 -24.39 -1.13
N VAL A 609 27.12 -25.55 -0.79
CA VAL A 609 26.60 -26.39 0.31
C VAL A 609 26.64 -25.63 1.64
N ILE A 610 25.45 -25.35 2.18
CA ILE A 610 25.28 -24.79 3.52
C ILE A 610 25.19 -25.96 4.49
N LYS A 611 26.17 -26.09 5.38
CA LYS A 611 26.14 -27.07 6.46
C LYS A 611 25.27 -26.55 7.60
N ILE A 612 24.15 -27.21 7.85
CA ILE A 612 23.22 -26.91 8.93
C ILE A 612 23.18 -28.14 9.82
N GLN A 613 23.57 -28.01 11.09
CA GLN A 613 23.59 -29.13 12.03
C GLN A 613 22.18 -29.55 12.43
N ASP A 614 21.34 -28.57 12.80
CA ASP A 614 19.94 -28.77 13.18
C ASP A 614 19.03 -27.91 12.31
N ILE A 615 18.34 -28.54 11.38
CA ILE A 615 17.40 -27.88 10.46
C ILE A 615 16.13 -27.46 11.18
N ALA A 616 15.61 -28.25 12.11
CA ALA A 616 14.36 -27.95 12.80
C ALA A 616 14.52 -26.68 13.65
N THR A 617 15.59 -26.59 14.43
CA THR A 617 15.91 -25.41 15.23
C THR A 617 16.15 -24.19 14.32
N ALA A 618 16.90 -24.35 13.22
CA ALA A 618 17.19 -23.23 12.31
C ALA A 618 15.97 -22.72 11.51
N LEU A 619 14.92 -23.53 11.35
CA LEU A 619 13.63 -23.10 10.77
C LEU A 619 12.81 -22.32 11.80
N HIS A 620 12.79 -22.80 13.04
CA HIS A 620 12.05 -22.21 14.15
C HIS A 620 12.66 -20.90 14.66
N GLU A 621 14.00 -20.83 14.74
CA GLU A 621 14.76 -19.66 15.13
C GLU A 621 15.29 -18.92 13.88
N PRO A 622 14.60 -17.87 13.42
CA PRO A 622 14.94 -17.19 12.18
C PRO A 622 16.32 -16.54 12.27
N THR A 623 17.14 -16.71 11.22
CA THR A 623 18.42 -16.01 11.02
C THR A 623 18.44 -15.41 9.61
N ASP A 624 19.49 -14.65 9.30
CA ASP A 624 19.74 -14.14 7.94
C ASP A 624 19.86 -15.23 6.86
N MET A 625 19.94 -16.50 7.26
CA MET A 625 20.03 -17.66 6.36
C MET A 625 18.72 -18.44 6.22
N ARG A 626 17.64 -18.06 6.91
CA ARG A 626 16.40 -18.86 7.06
C ARG A 626 15.82 -19.35 5.73
N ILE A 627 15.75 -18.48 4.72
CA ILE A 627 15.23 -18.85 3.40
C ILE A 627 16.01 -20.00 2.75
N PHE A 628 17.32 -20.08 2.97
CA PHE A 628 18.15 -21.18 2.48
C PHE A 628 18.04 -22.44 3.35
N VAL A 629 17.72 -22.29 4.63
CA VAL A 629 17.34 -23.43 5.49
C VAL A 629 16.06 -24.07 4.97
N VAL A 630 15.06 -23.26 4.56
CA VAL A 630 13.82 -23.75 3.93
C VAL A 630 14.13 -24.51 2.64
N SER A 631 14.99 -23.97 1.77
CA SER A 631 15.46 -24.66 0.56
C SER A 631 16.07 -26.03 0.89
N LYS A 632 16.99 -26.08 1.87
CA LYS A 632 17.63 -27.32 2.30
C LYS A 632 16.64 -28.32 2.87
N ALA A 633 15.69 -27.87 3.70
CA ALA A 633 14.66 -28.72 4.29
C ALA A 633 13.80 -29.41 3.22
N LEU A 634 13.34 -28.65 2.21
CA LEU A 634 12.58 -29.18 1.09
C LEU A 634 13.40 -30.21 0.28
N GLN A 635 14.68 -29.94 0.02
CA GLN A 635 15.56 -30.85 -0.71
C GLN A 635 15.81 -32.20 0.02
N ILE A 636 15.77 -32.22 1.36
CA ILE A 636 15.92 -33.46 2.14
C ILE A 636 14.59 -34.12 2.49
N GLY A 637 13.48 -33.64 1.90
CA GLY A 637 12.17 -34.30 1.98
C GLY A 637 11.21 -33.78 3.05
N TYR A 638 11.48 -32.63 3.70
CA TYR A 638 10.46 -32.01 4.55
C TYR A 638 9.25 -31.61 3.72
N SER A 639 8.05 -31.89 4.23
CA SER A 639 6.80 -31.44 3.62
C SER A 639 6.57 -29.95 3.87
N VAL A 640 5.74 -29.33 3.01
CA VAL A 640 5.29 -27.95 3.20
C VAL A 640 4.63 -27.76 4.57
N GLU A 641 3.87 -28.75 5.05
CA GLU A 641 3.20 -28.67 6.35
C GLU A 641 4.20 -28.69 7.52
N GLN A 642 5.22 -29.53 7.45
CA GLN A 642 6.27 -29.58 8.48
C GLN A 642 7.02 -28.24 8.57
N ILE A 643 7.34 -27.64 7.42
CA ILE A 643 8.02 -26.33 7.39
C ILE A 643 7.06 -25.24 7.88
N HIS A 644 5.79 -25.27 7.50
CA HIS A 644 4.79 -24.32 7.99
C HIS A 644 4.68 -24.36 9.52
N GLN A 645 4.60 -25.54 10.13
CA GLN A 645 4.49 -25.67 11.59
C GLN A 645 5.71 -25.12 12.33
N LEU A 646 6.91 -25.24 11.75
CA LEU A 646 8.14 -24.73 12.35
C LEU A 646 8.33 -23.23 12.12
N THR A 647 7.87 -22.72 10.97
CA THR A 647 8.22 -21.36 10.53
C THR A 647 7.08 -20.35 10.66
N MET A 648 5.85 -20.85 10.62
CA MET A 648 4.59 -20.13 10.41
C MET A 648 4.51 -19.32 9.10
N ILE A 649 5.42 -19.56 8.13
CA ILE A 649 5.33 -18.99 6.78
C ILE A 649 4.11 -19.59 6.07
N ASP A 650 3.31 -18.76 5.41
CA ASP A 650 2.08 -19.22 4.74
C ASP A 650 2.37 -20.34 3.72
N ARG A 651 1.47 -21.34 3.69
CA ARG A 651 1.58 -22.52 2.83
C ARG A 651 1.70 -22.15 1.37
N TRP A 652 1.05 -21.07 0.93
CA TRP A 652 1.14 -20.60 -0.45
C TRP A 652 2.58 -20.32 -0.85
N PHE A 653 3.33 -19.54 -0.05
CA PHE A 653 4.73 -19.23 -0.32
C PHE A 653 5.58 -20.51 -0.32
N LEU A 654 5.37 -21.39 0.67
CA LEU A 654 6.11 -22.65 0.76
C LEU A 654 5.85 -23.58 -0.44
N GLN A 655 4.62 -23.60 -0.98
CA GLN A 655 4.32 -24.33 -2.22
C GLN A 655 5.04 -23.74 -3.43
N LYS A 656 5.15 -22.41 -3.52
CA LYS A 656 5.96 -21.76 -4.59
C LYS A 656 7.45 -22.08 -4.44
N LEU A 657 7.97 -22.15 -3.22
CA LEU A 657 9.35 -22.57 -2.97
C LEU A 657 9.57 -24.05 -3.32
N LYS A 658 8.64 -24.93 -2.95
CA LYS A 658 8.61 -26.35 -3.32
C LYS A 658 8.63 -26.52 -4.85
N HIS A 659 7.86 -25.70 -5.57
CA HIS A 659 7.85 -25.71 -7.04
C HIS A 659 9.24 -25.43 -7.64
N ILE A 660 10.02 -24.52 -7.07
CA ILE A 660 11.41 -24.28 -7.50
C ILE A 660 12.26 -25.54 -7.28
N ILE A 661 12.12 -26.23 -6.14
CA ILE A 661 12.84 -27.50 -5.89
C ILE A 661 12.44 -28.59 -6.89
N ASP A 662 11.18 -28.65 -7.27
CA ASP A 662 10.68 -29.66 -8.21
C ASP A 662 11.22 -29.43 -9.63
N LEU A 663 11.28 -28.18 -10.09
CA LEU A 663 11.93 -27.81 -11.35
C LEU A 663 13.44 -28.10 -11.33
N ASP A 664 14.10 -27.80 -10.21
CA ASP A 664 15.52 -28.11 -10.02
C ASP A 664 15.80 -29.61 -10.10
N SER A 665 14.92 -30.43 -9.51
CA SER A 665 15.01 -31.89 -9.56
C SER A 665 14.83 -32.42 -10.98
N GLN A 666 13.85 -31.90 -11.73
CA GLN A 666 13.63 -32.26 -13.14
C GLN A 666 14.84 -31.85 -14.01
N LEU A 667 15.44 -30.69 -13.77
CA LEU A 667 16.66 -30.27 -14.48
C LEU A 667 17.83 -31.24 -14.19
N LYS A 668 17.96 -31.72 -12.95
CA LYS A 668 19.00 -32.70 -12.58
C LYS A 668 18.86 -34.04 -13.27
N GLU A 669 17.67 -34.45 -13.65
CA GLU A 669 17.46 -35.68 -14.44
C GLU A 669 18.11 -35.57 -15.84
N LEU A 670 18.25 -34.35 -16.39
CA LEU A 670 18.96 -34.11 -17.66
C LEU A 670 20.49 -34.24 -17.54
N SER A 671 21.04 -34.32 -16.32
CA SER A 671 22.49 -34.36 -16.10
C SER A 671 23.17 -35.57 -16.73
N GLN A 672 22.44 -36.68 -16.92
CA GLN A 672 22.95 -37.88 -17.59
C GLN A 672 23.31 -37.67 -19.07
N LEU A 673 22.89 -36.54 -19.66
CA LEU A 673 23.07 -36.21 -21.08
C LEU A 673 24.09 -35.08 -21.30
N SER A 674 24.70 -34.58 -20.23
CA SER A 674 25.60 -33.42 -20.26
C SER A 674 26.89 -33.64 -21.06
N GLU A 675 27.45 -34.85 -21.06
CA GLU A 675 28.59 -35.23 -21.92
C GLU A 675 28.23 -35.20 -23.41
N VAL A 676 26.97 -35.50 -23.75
CA VAL A 676 26.51 -35.62 -25.13
C VAL A 676 26.35 -34.24 -25.78
N PHE A 677 25.96 -33.21 -25.02
CA PHE A 677 25.69 -31.88 -25.57
C PHE A 677 26.89 -31.19 -26.23
N GLU A 678 28.12 -31.48 -25.80
CA GLU A 678 29.32 -30.92 -26.42
C GLU A 678 29.72 -31.63 -27.72
N LEU A 679 29.29 -32.88 -27.88
CA LEU A 679 29.62 -33.73 -29.03
C LEU A 679 28.58 -33.64 -30.15
N MET A 680 27.42 -33.03 -29.89
CA MET A 680 26.34 -32.87 -30.87
C MET A 680 26.62 -31.72 -31.84
N GLU A 681 26.29 -31.94 -33.12
CA GLU A 681 26.28 -30.88 -34.11
C GLU A 681 25.20 -29.82 -33.77
N PRO A 682 25.40 -28.53 -34.12
CA PRO A 682 24.48 -27.46 -33.74
C PRO A 682 23.01 -27.70 -34.15
N SER A 683 22.76 -28.38 -35.27
CA SER A 683 21.42 -28.73 -35.72
C SER A 683 20.76 -29.80 -34.84
N GLU A 684 21.51 -30.84 -34.47
CA GLU A 684 21.02 -31.94 -33.63
C GLU A 684 20.78 -31.47 -32.20
N LEU A 685 21.70 -30.66 -31.66
CA LEU A 685 21.53 -30.03 -30.37
C LEU A 685 20.28 -29.14 -30.33
N LYS A 686 20.03 -28.37 -31.40
CA LYS A 686 18.83 -27.55 -31.50
C LYS A 686 17.56 -28.40 -31.51
N GLU A 687 17.51 -29.46 -32.31
CA GLU A 687 16.38 -30.38 -32.37
C GLU A 687 16.10 -31.03 -31.01
N TYR A 688 17.14 -31.49 -30.33
CA TYR A 688 17.02 -32.05 -28.98
C TYR A 688 16.51 -31.03 -27.96
N LEU A 689 17.07 -29.81 -27.96
CA LEU A 689 16.62 -28.73 -27.07
C LEU A 689 15.19 -28.28 -27.37
N GLN A 690 14.69 -28.50 -28.60
CA GLN A 690 13.31 -28.25 -29.01
C GLN A 690 12.37 -29.43 -28.73
N SER A 691 12.89 -30.53 -28.19
CA SER A 691 12.08 -31.70 -27.87
C SER A 691 10.96 -31.34 -26.86
N PRO A 692 9.83 -32.07 -26.89
CA PRO A 692 8.71 -31.86 -25.96
C PRO A 692 9.08 -32.04 -24.48
N GLU A 693 10.19 -32.71 -24.18
CA GLU A 693 10.66 -32.95 -22.81
C GLU A 693 11.53 -31.78 -22.31
N VAL A 694 12.41 -31.24 -23.16
CA VAL A 694 13.44 -30.28 -22.75
C VAL A 694 12.99 -28.83 -22.89
N PHE A 695 12.34 -28.48 -24.01
CA PHE A 695 11.95 -27.10 -24.26
C PHE A 695 11.00 -26.56 -23.18
N PRO A 696 9.91 -27.27 -22.82
CA PRO A 696 8.99 -26.78 -21.78
C PRO A 696 9.66 -26.62 -20.42
N LEU A 697 10.58 -27.54 -20.06
CA LEU A 697 11.33 -27.47 -18.81
C LEU A 697 12.28 -26.27 -18.77
N LEU A 698 13.05 -26.03 -19.85
CA LEU A 698 13.90 -24.85 -19.95
C LEU A 698 13.09 -23.55 -19.94
N HIS A 699 11.97 -23.50 -20.67
CA HIS A 699 11.08 -22.36 -20.65
C HIS A 699 10.53 -22.11 -19.24
N ALA A 700 10.00 -23.15 -18.57
CA ALA A 700 9.51 -23.07 -17.20
C ALA A 700 10.60 -22.59 -16.23
N ALA A 701 11.80 -23.16 -16.29
CA ALA A 701 12.91 -22.74 -15.44
C ALA A 701 13.19 -21.23 -15.58
N LYS A 702 13.19 -20.69 -16.80
CA LYS A 702 13.37 -19.24 -17.02
C LYS A 702 12.20 -18.41 -16.52
N THR A 703 10.97 -18.85 -16.80
CA THR A 703 9.72 -18.22 -16.33
C THR A 703 9.64 -18.14 -14.80
N TYR A 704 10.17 -19.13 -14.09
CA TYR A 704 10.21 -19.16 -12.62
C TYR A 704 11.54 -18.69 -12.02
N GLY A 705 12.36 -17.99 -12.81
CA GLY A 705 13.48 -17.19 -12.31
C GLY A 705 14.83 -17.88 -12.21
N PHE A 706 15.00 -19.09 -12.74
CA PHE A 706 16.31 -19.75 -12.77
C PHE A 706 17.29 -18.95 -13.62
N SER A 707 18.47 -18.69 -13.09
CA SER A 707 19.58 -18.11 -13.85
C SER A 707 20.19 -19.15 -14.80
N ASP A 708 20.87 -18.68 -15.84
CA ASP A 708 21.62 -19.56 -16.75
C ASP A 708 22.70 -20.36 -15.97
N PHE A 709 23.21 -19.78 -14.87
CA PHE A 709 24.11 -20.45 -13.93
C PHE A 709 23.45 -21.61 -13.17
N GLN A 710 22.25 -21.41 -12.62
CA GLN A 710 21.55 -22.47 -11.88
C GLN A 710 21.21 -23.64 -12.80
N ILE A 711 20.72 -23.36 -14.01
CA ILE A 711 20.44 -24.41 -15.00
C ILE A 711 21.71 -25.18 -15.34
N ALA A 712 22.83 -24.48 -15.60
CA ALA A 712 24.09 -25.10 -15.93
C ALA A 712 24.62 -26.03 -14.82
N ARG A 713 24.46 -25.63 -13.55
CA ARG A 713 24.82 -26.46 -12.41
C ARG A 713 23.88 -27.65 -12.24
N ALA A 714 22.57 -27.43 -12.32
CA ALA A 714 21.56 -28.48 -12.16
C ALA A 714 21.77 -29.62 -13.17
N ILE A 715 22.07 -29.29 -14.43
CA ILE A 715 22.34 -30.30 -15.47
C ILE A 715 23.79 -30.84 -15.45
N GLY A 716 24.61 -30.48 -14.46
CA GLY A 716 25.93 -31.08 -14.26
C GLY A 716 27.07 -30.54 -15.14
N LEU A 717 26.90 -29.42 -15.85
CA LEU A 717 27.98 -28.88 -16.73
C LEU A 717 29.26 -28.52 -15.96
N GLU A 718 29.16 -28.28 -14.65
CA GLU A 718 30.32 -27.95 -13.81
C GLU A 718 31.35 -29.09 -13.68
N GLN A 719 30.96 -30.32 -14.06
CA GLN A 719 31.85 -31.48 -14.10
C GLN A 719 32.80 -31.44 -15.32
N TYR A 720 32.41 -30.76 -16.40
CA TYR A 720 33.12 -30.76 -17.69
C TYR A 720 33.78 -29.41 -17.98
N MET A 721 33.24 -28.31 -17.46
CA MET A 721 33.76 -26.97 -17.71
C MET A 721 33.62 -26.05 -16.49
N LYS A 722 34.34 -24.92 -16.52
CA LYS A 722 34.20 -23.90 -15.48
C LYS A 722 32.78 -23.31 -15.50
N MET A 723 32.23 -23.01 -14.33
CA MET A 723 30.85 -22.49 -14.21
C MET A 723 30.57 -21.22 -15.04
N GLU A 724 31.57 -20.37 -15.24
CA GLU A 724 31.45 -19.20 -16.12
C GLU A 724 31.17 -19.62 -17.58
N GLN A 725 31.90 -20.62 -18.09
CA GLN A 725 31.69 -21.18 -19.43
C GLN A 725 30.36 -21.92 -19.51
N ALA A 726 30.02 -22.69 -18.47
CA ALA A 726 28.77 -23.44 -18.39
C ALA A 726 27.54 -22.53 -18.49
N GLY A 727 27.53 -21.41 -17.76
CA GLY A 727 26.46 -20.42 -17.85
C GLY A 727 26.36 -19.76 -19.23
N LEU A 728 27.50 -19.49 -19.89
CA LEU A 728 27.53 -18.97 -21.26
C LEU A 728 27.01 -20.00 -22.28
N THR A 729 27.25 -21.30 -22.06
CA THR A 729 26.72 -22.39 -22.89
C THR A 729 25.20 -22.44 -22.81
N VAL A 730 24.62 -22.46 -21.60
CA VAL A 730 23.15 -22.39 -21.41
C VAL A 730 22.57 -21.11 -22.04
N ARG A 731 23.27 -19.98 -21.91
CA ARG A 731 22.87 -18.72 -22.56
C ARG A 731 22.80 -18.86 -24.09
N LYS A 732 23.76 -19.55 -24.72
CA LYS A 732 23.75 -19.81 -26.17
C LYS A 732 22.57 -20.69 -26.57
N TRP A 733 22.34 -21.78 -25.85
CA TRP A 733 21.20 -22.68 -26.09
C TRP A 733 19.87 -21.93 -26.01
N ARG A 734 19.69 -21.19 -24.93
CA ARG A 734 18.49 -20.40 -24.70
C ARG A 734 18.25 -19.36 -25.81
N LYS A 735 19.29 -18.66 -26.26
CA LYS A 735 19.20 -17.73 -27.40
C LYS A 735 18.87 -18.42 -28.73
N MET A 736 19.44 -19.60 -28.98
CA MET A 736 19.15 -20.40 -30.17
C MET A 736 17.68 -20.84 -30.24
N LEU A 737 17.05 -21.03 -29.08
CA LEU A 737 15.63 -21.34 -28.93
C LEU A 737 14.71 -20.11 -28.96
N GLY A 738 15.25 -18.89 -29.06
CA GLY A 738 14.46 -17.66 -28.95
C GLY A 738 13.94 -17.34 -27.54
N LEU A 739 14.40 -18.07 -26.52
CA LEU A 739 13.98 -17.91 -25.13
C LEU A 739 14.66 -16.70 -24.48
N VAL A 740 14.26 -15.48 -24.81
CA VAL A 740 14.83 -14.24 -24.26
C VAL A 740 13.80 -13.50 -23.40
N PRO A 741 14.21 -12.79 -22.34
CA PRO A 741 13.27 -12.00 -21.56
C PRO A 741 12.78 -10.81 -22.40
N ILE A 742 11.54 -10.39 -22.14
CA ILE A 742 10.93 -9.18 -22.70
C ILE A 742 11.05 -8.02 -21.72
N VAL A 743 10.95 -6.80 -22.26
CA VAL A 743 10.96 -5.55 -21.49
C VAL A 743 9.52 -5.16 -21.19
N ASN A 744 9.18 -5.05 -19.92
CA ASN A 744 7.87 -4.63 -19.44
C ASN A 744 7.98 -3.27 -18.73
N GLN A 745 6.89 -2.49 -18.77
CA GLN A 745 6.79 -1.18 -18.12
C GLN A 745 6.09 -1.29 -16.76
N ILE A 746 6.46 -0.42 -15.83
CA ILE A 746 5.72 -0.11 -14.62
C ILE A 746 4.88 1.14 -14.91
N ASP A 747 3.59 0.93 -15.16
CA ASP A 747 2.68 1.97 -15.64
C ASP A 747 1.69 2.48 -14.58
N THR A 748 1.72 1.91 -13.36
CA THR A 748 0.82 2.13 -12.22
C THR A 748 -0.61 1.61 -12.37
N LEU A 749 -1.04 1.17 -13.56
CA LEU A 749 -2.45 0.91 -13.89
C LEU A 749 -2.66 -0.42 -14.67
N ALA A 750 -1.69 -1.33 -14.65
CA ALA A 750 -1.78 -2.63 -15.32
C ALA A 750 -2.24 -2.52 -16.79
N ALA A 751 -1.61 -1.61 -17.53
CA ALA A 751 -1.89 -1.27 -18.92
C ALA A 751 -3.28 -0.69 -19.24
N GLU A 752 -4.07 -0.26 -18.24
CA GLU A 752 -5.34 0.47 -18.49
C GLU A 752 -5.11 1.78 -19.26
N TYR A 753 -4.05 2.50 -18.89
CA TYR A 753 -3.57 3.69 -19.59
C TYR A 753 -2.08 3.53 -19.92
N PRO A 754 -1.63 4.04 -21.09
CA PRO A 754 -0.23 3.93 -21.48
C PRO A 754 0.67 4.81 -20.60
N ALA A 755 1.78 4.25 -20.12
CA ALA A 755 2.83 5.02 -19.46
C ALA A 755 3.55 5.96 -20.44
N GLN A 756 3.90 7.15 -19.97
CA GLN A 756 4.76 8.11 -20.67
C GLN A 756 6.19 8.13 -20.08
N THR A 757 6.54 7.10 -19.32
CA THR A 757 7.86 6.93 -18.70
C THR A 757 8.43 5.55 -19.04
N ASN A 758 9.75 5.43 -18.92
CA ASN A 758 10.47 4.18 -19.11
C ASN A 758 10.97 3.65 -17.77
N TYR A 759 10.05 3.39 -16.83
CA TYR A 759 10.36 2.61 -15.65
C TYR A 759 10.15 1.13 -15.98
N LEU A 760 11.23 0.36 -16.08
CA LEU A 760 11.24 -0.94 -16.76
C LEU A 760 11.69 -2.08 -15.86
N TYR A 761 11.20 -3.27 -16.15
CA TYR A 761 11.73 -4.54 -15.66
C TYR A 761 11.78 -5.57 -16.79
N LEU A 762 12.53 -6.65 -16.58
CA LEU A 762 12.60 -7.77 -17.52
C LEU A 762 11.81 -8.95 -16.97
N SER A 763 11.03 -9.65 -17.79
CA SER A 763 10.42 -10.94 -17.44
C SER A 763 10.45 -11.91 -18.62
N TYR A 764 10.31 -13.19 -18.35
CA TYR A 764 10.10 -14.22 -19.38
C TYR A 764 8.61 -14.42 -19.73
N LEU A 765 7.72 -13.65 -19.10
CA LEU A 765 6.27 -13.61 -19.34
C LEU A 765 5.79 -12.24 -19.80
#